data_AF-A0A6M2CXJ8-F1
#
_entry.id   AF-A0A6M2CXJ8-F1
#
_cell.length_a   1.000
_cell.length_b   1.000
_cell.length_c   1.000
_cell.angle_alpha   90.00
_cell.angle_beta   90.00
_cell.angle_gamma   90.00
#
_symmetry.space_group_name_H-M   'P 1'
#
loop_
_entity.id
_entity.type
_entity.pdbx_description
1 polymer ?
#
loop_
_entity_poly.entity_id
_entity_poly.type
_entity_poly.pdbx_seq_one_letter_code
_entity_poly.pdbx_strand_id
1 'polypeptide(L)'
;MAATSASADGSSSFLHKLSLHGDKYCSSIHTRMLIAAYDDYIVAWSQNQQRLFAVSAKTFSSAGEPDNCIELVLSNPPAYDVDNVLVSCAKHLLLSGPRGITVVSLPKTPATLLNERKALCKSWTLGEHFFLCHKSVSLVDIAWHPDSESGLHVLALTSDNNLRLYDILEPQSAQLVLPVGVNHNLSGTLSASVGDAAVSFDFGDFPAEGEARQVFVLGGSGDIYLTHVSPLDDNRSHLRPVFGPLSMQPQAEDNYGVDGFSIICLPGAVPVLAVATTGGTIYHCLALGTQNFSNGTREECEDVSLYVFEKIRLDLAFSLSTSEEEMFSCPIRLHKDPTNHQRYICVHNAGVHAVVVPFIDHLQAFAEDDTGMQMVSQLHTEMSIVESLLCTRALASSKPAPPVGVVVLPEHPGPLLIVLTASWKIVTMMLMQGYQTYLPALLSQSQQDTPLLSQQGTGSSNNLVAHVKQLLEGRSLPTLSQAAEDCTPQQSLELLLTATQRIREQWFQKLEACQLLIARRVQAAHDQRDLQLEKLSGLLEELALLQQRDRELKARYEALYSAQQKLVKRVEDVLHQLQRQVPVLSAAEQAMTGELKTTEEDLKVLKESLEQAQAKLRYQQQSHKDQEASRSASQLQENLTPNQVEQIAKALKEEGDMISELVQRVTALMD
;
A
#
# COMPACT_ATOMS: atom_id res chain seq x y z
N MET A 1 -33.25 21.03 -32.44
CA MET A 1 -32.16 20.61 -33.33
C MET A 1 -31.47 19.43 -32.67
N ALA A 2 -31.81 18.23 -33.12
CA ALA A 2 -31.22 16.98 -32.66
C ALA A 2 -29.87 16.82 -33.37
N ALA A 3 -28.78 16.77 -32.61
CA ALA A 3 -27.49 16.32 -33.11
C ALA A 3 -27.43 14.80 -32.91
N THR A 4 -27.77 14.09 -33.97
CA THR A 4 -27.46 12.68 -34.18
C THR A 4 -25.93 12.51 -34.19
N SER A 5 -25.35 12.05 -33.08
CA SER A 5 -23.99 11.51 -33.08
C SER A 5 -24.04 10.12 -33.72
N ALA A 6 -23.46 10.03 -34.91
CA ALA A 6 -23.35 8.81 -35.68
C ALA A 6 -22.72 7.68 -34.87
N SER A 7 -23.33 6.50 -34.98
CA SER A 7 -22.81 5.21 -34.54
C SER A 7 -21.42 4.98 -35.15
N ALA A 8 -20.38 4.96 -34.32
CA ALA A 8 -19.12 4.33 -34.69
C ALA A 8 -19.38 2.82 -34.88
N ASP A 9 -18.88 2.25 -35.98
CA ASP A 9 -19.01 0.84 -36.34
C ASP A 9 -18.72 -0.10 -35.15
N GLY A 10 -19.75 -0.76 -34.64
CA GLY A 10 -19.67 -1.70 -33.51
C GLY A 10 -18.99 -3.03 -33.84
N SER A 11 -18.52 -3.24 -35.08
CA SER A 11 -17.98 -4.53 -35.55
C SER A 11 -16.51 -4.78 -35.19
N SER A 12 -15.78 -3.78 -34.67
CA SER A 12 -14.33 -3.89 -34.40
C SER A 12 -13.93 -3.96 -32.93
N SER A 13 -14.87 -3.82 -31.99
CA SER A 13 -14.54 -3.80 -30.56
C SER A 13 -14.01 -5.14 -30.08
N PHE A 14 -13.06 -5.10 -29.15
CA PHE A 14 -12.47 -6.29 -28.52
C PHE A 14 -13.53 -7.20 -27.92
N LEU A 15 -14.52 -6.59 -27.28
CA LEU A 15 -15.68 -7.28 -26.71
C LEU A 15 -16.54 -7.94 -27.78
N HIS A 16 -16.81 -7.29 -28.91
CA HIS A 16 -17.58 -7.90 -30.00
C HIS A 16 -16.84 -9.13 -30.58
N LYS A 17 -15.52 -9.04 -30.76
CA LYS A 17 -14.72 -10.18 -31.25
C LYS A 17 -14.74 -11.37 -30.30
N LEU A 18 -14.76 -11.11 -28.99
CA LEU A 18 -14.85 -12.12 -27.95
C LEU A 18 -16.27 -12.67 -27.77
N SER A 19 -17.29 -11.82 -27.88
CA SER A 19 -18.71 -12.17 -27.69
C SER A 19 -19.31 -12.96 -28.84
N LEU A 20 -18.65 -13.02 -29.99
CA LEU A 20 -19.06 -13.85 -31.13
C LEU A 20 -19.14 -15.33 -30.70
N HIS A 21 -20.36 -15.75 -30.38
CA HIS A 21 -20.81 -17.09 -29.99
C HIS A 21 -20.33 -17.60 -28.63
N GLY A 22 -20.53 -16.78 -27.59
CA GLY A 22 -20.24 -17.13 -26.20
C GLY A 22 -21.32 -17.93 -25.45
N ASP A 23 -22.37 -18.41 -26.12
CA ASP A 23 -23.53 -19.06 -25.49
C ASP A 23 -23.17 -20.33 -24.68
N LYS A 24 -22.00 -20.94 -24.96
CA LYS A 24 -21.48 -22.09 -24.21
C LYS A 24 -20.94 -21.74 -22.81
N TYR A 25 -20.67 -20.47 -22.53
CA TYR A 25 -20.04 -20.03 -21.26
C TYR A 25 -21.03 -19.58 -20.20
N CYS A 26 -22.30 -19.39 -20.56
CA CYS A 26 -23.36 -18.96 -19.64
C CYS A 26 -23.90 -20.09 -18.75
N SER A 27 -23.57 -21.36 -19.03
CA SER A 27 -24.20 -22.54 -18.40
C SER A 27 -23.24 -23.48 -17.65
N SER A 28 -21.94 -23.21 -17.63
CA SER A 28 -20.98 -24.11 -16.98
C SER A 28 -20.96 -23.92 -15.47
N ILE A 29 -21.11 -25.03 -14.74
CA ILE A 29 -20.91 -25.12 -13.28
C ILE A 29 -19.48 -24.68 -12.90
N HIS A 30 -18.53 -24.79 -13.85
CA HIS A 30 -17.13 -24.44 -13.69
C HIS A 30 -16.86 -23.00 -14.16
N THR A 31 -16.23 -22.20 -13.29
CA THR A 31 -15.67 -20.88 -13.63
C THR A 31 -14.46 -21.06 -14.54
N ARG A 32 -14.45 -20.37 -15.68
CA ARG A 32 -13.32 -20.36 -16.61
C ARG A 32 -12.50 -19.08 -16.41
N MET A 33 -11.22 -19.12 -16.77
CA MET A 33 -10.29 -18.01 -16.70
C MET A 33 -9.69 -17.76 -18.09
N LEU A 34 -10.44 -17.08 -18.95
CA LEU A 34 -10.08 -16.87 -20.36
C LEU A 34 -9.22 -15.63 -20.62
N ILE A 35 -8.92 -14.86 -19.58
CA ILE A 35 -8.08 -13.66 -19.66
C ILE A 35 -6.87 -13.76 -18.74
N ALA A 36 -5.75 -13.17 -19.17
CA ALA A 36 -4.53 -13.09 -18.38
C ALA A 36 -3.80 -11.75 -18.60
N ALA A 37 -3.04 -11.32 -17.60
CA ALA A 37 -2.13 -10.18 -17.71
C ALA A 37 -0.88 -10.56 -18.53
N TYR A 38 -0.47 -9.66 -19.40
CA TYR A 38 0.77 -9.73 -20.17
C TYR A 38 1.38 -8.32 -20.22
N ASP A 39 2.23 -8.01 -19.22
CA ASP A 39 2.73 -6.66 -18.97
C ASP A 39 1.55 -5.64 -18.90
N ASP A 40 1.57 -4.60 -19.75
CA ASP A 40 0.52 -3.57 -19.86
C ASP A 40 -0.69 -3.99 -20.72
N TYR A 41 -0.75 -5.25 -21.16
CA TYR A 41 -1.78 -5.78 -22.04
C TYR A 41 -2.56 -6.90 -21.37
N ILE A 42 -3.82 -7.02 -21.75
CA ILE A 42 -4.69 -8.14 -21.40
C ILE A 42 -4.79 -9.03 -22.62
N VAL A 43 -4.49 -10.31 -22.45
CA VAL A 43 -4.67 -11.32 -23.48
C VAL A 43 -5.92 -12.13 -23.17
N ALA A 44 -6.78 -12.30 -24.16
CA ALA A 44 -8.02 -13.05 -24.07
C ALA A 44 -8.09 -14.15 -25.13
N TRP A 45 -8.55 -15.34 -24.76
CA TRP A 45 -8.75 -16.45 -25.70
C TRP A 45 -10.15 -16.45 -26.31
N SER A 46 -10.23 -16.64 -27.64
CA SER A 46 -11.48 -16.87 -28.36
C SER A 46 -11.54 -18.30 -28.91
N GLN A 47 -12.43 -19.12 -28.33
CA GLN A 47 -12.57 -20.53 -28.70
C GLN A 47 -13.08 -20.73 -30.14
N ASN A 48 -13.96 -19.87 -30.63
CA ASN A 48 -14.52 -20.06 -31.98
C ASN A 48 -13.53 -19.63 -33.06
N GLN A 49 -12.76 -18.56 -32.82
CA GLN A 49 -11.76 -18.08 -33.78
C GLN A 49 -10.43 -18.82 -33.65
N GLN A 50 -10.22 -19.57 -32.55
CA GLN A 50 -8.97 -20.27 -32.23
C GLN A 50 -7.76 -19.32 -32.22
N ARG A 51 -7.97 -18.12 -31.66
CA ARG A 51 -7.01 -17.01 -31.66
C ARG A 51 -6.99 -16.29 -30.31
N LEU A 52 -5.86 -15.66 -30.03
CA LEU A 52 -5.69 -14.79 -28.87
C LEU A 52 -5.86 -13.33 -29.29
N PHE A 53 -6.50 -12.53 -28.45
CA PHE A 53 -6.66 -11.10 -28.64
C PHE A 53 -5.95 -10.37 -27.51
N ALA A 54 -5.07 -9.42 -27.85
CA ALA A 54 -4.37 -8.59 -26.89
C ALA A 54 -4.85 -7.13 -26.98
N VAL A 55 -5.17 -6.52 -25.84
CA VAL A 55 -5.61 -5.12 -25.74
C VAL A 55 -4.85 -4.43 -24.61
N SER A 56 -4.49 -3.15 -24.80
CA SER A 56 -3.84 -2.38 -23.75
C SER A 56 -4.79 -2.13 -22.58
N ALA A 57 -4.30 -2.31 -21.36
CA ALA A 57 -5.07 -2.04 -20.15
C ALA A 57 -5.54 -0.57 -20.06
N LYS A 58 -4.74 0.37 -20.60
CA LYS A 58 -5.03 1.82 -20.63
C LYS A 58 -6.28 2.17 -21.43
N THR A 59 -6.67 1.33 -22.38
CA THR A 59 -7.90 1.52 -23.16
C THR A 59 -9.14 1.42 -22.26
N PHE A 60 -9.09 0.62 -21.20
CA PHE A 60 -10.21 0.48 -20.26
C PHE A 60 -10.31 1.65 -19.27
N SER A 61 -9.23 2.41 -19.08
CA SER A 61 -9.18 3.60 -18.21
C SER A 61 -9.54 4.90 -18.95
N SER A 62 -9.36 4.95 -20.28
CA SER A 62 -9.64 6.14 -21.11
C SER A 62 -10.92 5.94 -21.92
N ALA A 63 -12.03 6.48 -21.43
CA ALA A 63 -13.32 6.44 -22.11
C ALA A 63 -13.30 7.29 -23.41
N GLY A 64 -12.79 6.75 -24.51
CA GLY A 64 -12.89 7.41 -25.81
C GLY A 64 -11.96 6.97 -26.94
N GLU A 65 -10.94 6.14 -26.72
CA GLU A 65 -10.06 5.68 -27.81
C GLU A 65 -10.55 4.35 -28.42
N PRO A 66 -10.41 4.15 -29.75
CA PRO A 66 -10.78 2.89 -30.39
C PRO A 66 -9.92 1.73 -29.84
N ASP A 67 -10.55 0.59 -29.58
CA ASP A 67 -9.89 -0.66 -29.21
C ASP A 67 -8.84 -1.07 -30.26
N ASN A 68 -7.58 -0.67 -30.07
CA ASN A 68 -6.44 -1.19 -30.83
C ASN A 68 -6.14 -2.62 -30.37
N CYS A 69 -7.05 -3.53 -30.72
CA CYS A 69 -6.96 -4.96 -30.45
C CYS A 69 -6.03 -5.63 -31.45
N ILE A 70 -4.96 -6.23 -30.91
CA ILE A 70 -3.97 -7.02 -31.64
C ILE A 70 -4.45 -8.48 -31.69
N GLU A 71 -4.44 -9.07 -32.87
CA GLU A 71 -4.81 -10.47 -33.07
C GLU A 71 -3.55 -11.34 -33.13
N LEU A 72 -3.43 -12.28 -32.19
CA LEU A 72 -2.32 -13.23 -32.11
C LEU A 72 -2.79 -14.58 -32.66
N VAL A 73 -2.24 -14.95 -33.82
CA VAL A 73 -2.55 -16.20 -34.52
C VAL A 73 -1.57 -17.27 -34.06
N LEU A 74 -2.07 -18.44 -33.68
CA LEU A 74 -1.25 -19.56 -33.21
C LEU A 74 -0.78 -20.43 -34.38
N SER A 75 0.48 -20.90 -34.33
CA SER A 75 0.99 -21.85 -35.33
C SER A 75 0.34 -23.23 -35.22
N ASN A 76 0.05 -23.67 -33.99
CA ASN A 76 -0.66 -24.90 -33.67
C ASN A 76 -1.78 -24.58 -32.64
N PRO A 77 -3.01 -24.28 -33.08
CA PRO A 77 -4.10 -23.97 -32.18
C PRO A 77 -4.58 -25.22 -31.42
N PRO A 78 -5.07 -25.06 -30.18
CA PRO A 78 -5.53 -26.17 -29.36
C PRO A 78 -6.74 -26.89 -29.99
N ALA A 79 -6.71 -28.22 -30.03
CA ALA A 79 -7.82 -29.04 -30.52
C ALA A 79 -8.92 -29.31 -29.47
N TYR A 80 -8.87 -28.63 -28.33
CA TYR A 80 -9.74 -28.83 -27.17
C TYR A 80 -10.34 -27.49 -26.68
N ASP A 81 -11.33 -27.58 -25.79
CA ASP A 81 -11.92 -26.41 -25.15
C ASP A 81 -10.99 -25.87 -24.06
N VAL A 82 -10.56 -24.62 -24.22
CA VAL A 82 -9.70 -23.93 -23.26
C VAL A 82 -10.56 -23.41 -22.10
N ASP A 83 -10.11 -23.70 -20.88
CA ASP A 83 -10.73 -23.25 -19.64
C ASP A 83 -9.87 -22.24 -18.89
N ASN A 84 -8.55 -22.33 -18.95
CA ASN A 84 -7.65 -21.40 -18.28
C ASN A 84 -6.56 -20.87 -19.22
N VAL A 85 -6.24 -19.59 -19.05
CA VAL A 85 -5.15 -18.86 -19.68
C VAL A 85 -4.24 -18.35 -18.58
N LEU A 86 -2.97 -18.77 -18.58
CA LEU A 86 -1.99 -18.36 -17.57
C LEU A 86 -0.73 -17.85 -18.26
N VAL A 87 -0.13 -16.77 -17.76
CA VAL A 87 1.11 -16.21 -18.30
C VAL A 87 2.24 -16.43 -17.29
N SER A 88 3.37 -16.94 -17.78
CA SER A 88 4.60 -17.12 -16.98
C SER A 88 5.39 -15.83 -16.86
N CYS A 89 6.29 -15.79 -15.87
CA CYS A 89 7.32 -14.75 -15.74
C CYS A 89 8.23 -14.65 -16.99
N ALA A 90 8.45 -15.75 -17.70
CA ALA A 90 9.26 -15.81 -18.93
C ALA A 90 8.49 -15.42 -20.21
N LYS A 91 7.27 -14.87 -20.09
CA LYS A 91 6.40 -14.46 -21.22
C LYS A 91 5.97 -15.62 -22.14
N HIS A 92 5.93 -16.84 -21.61
CA HIS A 92 5.17 -17.93 -22.21
C HIS A 92 3.73 -17.92 -21.68
N LEU A 93 2.77 -18.14 -22.57
CA LEU A 93 1.36 -18.25 -22.23
C LEU A 93 0.92 -19.72 -22.32
N LEU A 94 0.17 -20.16 -21.33
CA LEU A 94 -0.36 -21.50 -21.19
C LEU A 94 -1.87 -21.46 -21.46
N LEU A 95 -2.32 -22.24 -22.42
CA LEU A 95 -3.73 -22.53 -22.69
C LEU A 95 -4.01 -23.94 -22.20
N SER A 96 -4.86 -24.08 -21.19
CA SER A 96 -5.19 -25.38 -20.62
C SER A 96 -6.68 -25.64 -20.64
N GLY A 97 -7.02 -26.91 -20.77
CA GLY A 97 -8.38 -27.42 -20.73
C GLY A 97 -8.37 -28.89 -20.33
N PRO A 98 -9.54 -29.51 -20.13
CA PRO A 98 -9.63 -30.86 -19.59
C PRO A 98 -8.96 -31.92 -20.47
N ARG A 99 -8.72 -31.63 -21.76
CA ARG A 99 -8.20 -32.58 -22.74
C ARG A 99 -6.81 -32.22 -23.30
N GLY A 100 -6.15 -31.21 -22.77
CA GLY A 100 -4.81 -30.89 -23.22
C GLY A 100 -4.25 -29.58 -22.68
N ILE A 101 -2.98 -29.39 -22.98
CA ILE A 101 -2.18 -28.23 -22.58
C ILE A 101 -1.43 -27.73 -23.82
N THR A 102 -1.45 -26.42 -24.07
CA THR A 102 -0.79 -25.78 -25.20
C THR A 102 -0.02 -24.57 -24.69
N VAL A 103 1.26 -24.52 -25.03
CA VAL A 103 2.14 -23.41 -24.69
C VAL A 103 2.29 -22.52 -25.92
N VAL A 104 2.24 -21.22 -25.70
CA VAL A 104 2.36 -20.17 -26.70
C VAL A 104 3.53 -19.28 -26.31
N SER A 105 4.49 -19.10 -27.22
CA SER A 105 5.54 -18.10 -27.05
C SER A 105 4.98 -16.73 -27.43
N LEU A 106 4.77 -15.88 -26.43
CA LEU A 106 4.44 -14.48 -26.66
C LEU A 106 5.70 -13.71 -27.09
N PRO A 107 5.55 -12.60 -27.85
CA PRO A 107 6.67 -11.74 -28.17
C PRO A 107 7.32 -11.19 -26.89
N LYS A 108 8.61 -10.80 -26.95
CA LYS A 108 9.31 -10.28 -25.76
C LYS A 108 8.96 -8.83 -25.44
N THR A 109 8.67 -8.04 -26.48
CA THR A 109 8.34 -6.62 -26.38
C THR A 109 6.93 -6.40 -26.95
N PRO A 110 5.93 -6.09 -26.11
CA PRO A 110 4.59 -5.83 -26.63
C PRO A 110 4.52 -4.56 -27.47
N ALA A 111 5.46 -3.61 -27.30
CA ALA A 111 5.54 -2.38 -28.08
C ALA A 111 5.77 -2.60 -29.59
N THR A 112 6.42 -3.70 -30.00
CA THR A 112 6.57 -4.04 -31.43
C THR A 112 5.25 -4.51 -32.06
N LEU A 113 4.28 -4.96 -31.25
CA LEU A 113 2.94 -5.34 -31.73
C LEU A 113 2.07 -4.13 -32.07
N LEU A 114 2.43 -2.92 -31.65
CA LEU A 114 1.65 -1.71 -31.98
C LEU A 114 1.67 -1.39 -33.48
N ASN A 115 2.68 -1.86 -34.22
CA ASN A 115 2.81 -1.61 -35.66
C ASN A 115 2.03 -2.61 -36.52
N GLU A 116 1.68 -3.78 -35.99
CA GLU A 116 1.03 -4.87 -36.72
C GLU A 116 -0.29 -5.29 -36.03
N ARG A 117 -1.42 -5.18 -36.73
CA ARG A 117 -2.74 -5.61 -36.19
C ARG A 117 -2.84 -7.14 -36.00
N LYS A 118 -1.92 -7.91 -36.58
CA LYS A 118 -1.88 -9.37 -36.54
C LYS A 118 -0.45 -9.85 -36.36
N ALA A 119 -0.19 -10.74 -35.41
CA ALA A 119 1.12 -11.36 -35.23
C ALA A 119 1.00 -12.89 -35.14
N LEU A 120 1.98 -13.61 -35.68
CA LEU A 120 2.07 -15.07 -35.58
C LEU A 120 2.86 -15.46 -34.32
N CYS A 121 2.23 -16.21 -33.43
CA CYS A 121 2.85 -16.78 -32.23
C CYS A 121 3.13 -18.26 -32.44
N LYS A 122 4.35 -18.69 -32.08
CA LYS A 122 4.69 -20.12 -32.05
C LYS A 122 3.95 -20.77 -30.89
N SER A 123 3.29 -21.88 -31.16
CA SER A 123 2.60 -22.70 -30.16
C SER A 123 2.83 -24.19 -30.38
N TRP A 124 2.82 -24.94 -29.28
CA TRP A 124 2.98 -26.39 -29.26
C TRP A 124 2.25 -26.98 -28.05
N THR A 125 1.89 -28.24 -28.15
CA THR A 125 1.10 -29.01 -27.18
C THR A 125 2.02 -29.75 -26.21
N LEU A 126 1.66 -29.78 -24.91
CA LEU A 126 2.35 -30.61 -23.91
C LEU A 126 1.55 -31.90 -23.66
N GLY A 127 2.26 -33.02 -23.59
CA GLY A 127 1.69 -34.34 -23.29
C GLY A 127 0.62 -34.80 -24.30
N GLU A 128 0.67 -34.35 -25.55
CA GLU A 128 -0.39 -34.60 -26.55
C GLU A 128 -0.68 -36.10 -26.71
N HIS A 129 0.37 -36.91 -26.87
CA HIS A 129 0.22 -38.36 -26.98
C HIS A 129 -0.42 -38.98 -25.72
N PHE A 130 -0.09 -38.47 -24.53
CA PHE A 130 -0.67 -38.95 -23.27
C PHE A 130 -2.19 -38.71 -23.22
N PHE A 131 -2.63 -37.47 -23.48
CA PHE A 131 -4.07 -37.13 -23.46
C PHE A 131 -4.86 -37.82 -24.59
N LEU A 132 -4.25 -38.05 -25.76
CA LEU A 132 -4.88 -38.79 -26.85
C LEU A 132 -5.07 -40.29 -26.53
N CYS A 133 -4.06 -40.91 -25.89
CA CYS A 133 -4.13 -42.32 -25.51
C CYS A 133 -5.00 -42.57 -24.26
N HIS A 134 -5.04 -41.62 -23.32
CA HIS A 134 -5.71 -41.77 -22.02
C HIS A 134 -7.00 -40.95 -21.96
N LYS A 135 -8.00 -41.33 -22.77
CA LYS A 135 -9.26 -40.58 -22.90
C LYS A 135 -10.09 -40.51 -21.61
N SER A 136 -9.83 -41.34 -20.61
CA SER A 136 -10.47 -41.27 -19.29
C SER A 136 -9.84 -40.24 -18.36
N VAL A 137 -8.61 -39.81 -18.64
CA VAL A 137 -7.88 -38.83 -17.82
C VAL A 137 -8.18 -37.42 -18.33
N SER A 138 -8.44 -36.51 -17.39
CA SER A 138 -8.57 -35.09 -17.66
C SER A 138 -7.60 -34.27 -16.82
N LEU A 139 -7.21 -33.11 -17.34
CA LEU A 139 -6.50 -32.10 -16.54
C LEU A 139 -7.46 -31.50 -15.50
N VAL A 140 -7.00 -31.39 -14.26
CA VAL A 140 -7.76 -30.85 -13.12
C VAL A 140 -7.27 -29.45 -12.78
N ASP A 141 -5.97 -29.31 -12.51
CA ASP A 141 -5.34 -28.03 -12.13
C ASP A 141 -3.95 -27.93 -12.76
N ILE A 142 -3.43 -26.71 -12.92
CA ILE A 142 -2.15 -26.48 -13.59
C ILE A 142 -1.54 -25.14 -13.17
N ALA A 143 -0.23 -25.14 -12.93
CA ALA A 143 0.51 -23.95 -12.56
C ALA A 143 1.93 -23.96 -13.13
N TRP A 144 2.46 -22.76 -13.37
CA TRP A 144 3.87 -22.57 -13.67
C TRP A 144 4.72 -22.84 -12.43
N HIS A 145 5.83 -23.56 -12.58
CA HIS A 145 6.73 -23.78 -11.46
C HIS A 145 7.43 -22.44 -11.09
N PRO A 146 7.29 -21.92 -9.85
CA PRO A 146 7.80 -20.60 -9.48
C PRO A 146 9.33 -20.47 -9.62
N ASP A 147 10.07 -21.50 -9.24
CA ASP A 147 11.55 -21.48 -9.22
C ASP A 147 12.20 -21.93 -10.53
N SER A 148 11.42 -22.06 -11.60
CA SER A 148 11.98 -22.35 -12.92
C SER A 148 12.75 -21.12 -13.40
N GLU A 149 14.08 -21.11 -13.23
CA GLU A 149 14.94 -19.97 -13.65
C GLU A 149 14.74 -19.58 -15.12
N SER A 150 14.42 -20.57 -15.97
CA SER A 150 14.12 -20.40 -17.38
C SER A 150 12.63 -20.11 -17.66
N GLY A 151 11.74 -20.31 -16.68
CA GLY A 151 10.29 -20.23 -16.82
C GLY A 151 9.71 -21.29 -17.76
N LEU A 152 10.37 -22.46 -17.86
CA LEU A 152 10.04 -23.51 -18.83
C LEU A 152 9.35 -24.74 -18.23
N HIS A 153 9.06 -24.74 -16.92
CA HIS A 153 8.51 -25.90 -16.23
C HIS A 153 7.08 -25.65 -15.80
N VAL A 154 6.21 -26.62 -16.07
CA VAL A 154 4.78 -26.59 -15.74
C VAL A 154 4.42 -27.83 -14.96
N LEU A 155 3.74 -27.64 -13.82
CA LEU A 155 3.21 -28.74 -13.02
C LEU A 155 1.71 -28.88 -13.32
N ALA A 156 1.30 -30.09 -13.70
CA ALA A 156 -0.08 -30.42 -14.06
C ALA A 156 -0.63 -31.50 -13.13
N LEU A 157 -1.79 -31.23 -12.54
CA LEU A 157 -2.57 -32.20 -11.78
C LEU A 157 -3.67 -32.76 -12.66
N THR A 158 -3.82 -34.08 -12.67
CA THR A 158 -4.80 -34.78 -13.51
C THR A 158 -5.72 -35.66 -12.67
N SER A 159 -6.83 -36.09 -13.28
CA SER A 159 -7.92 -36.83 -12.61
C SER A 159 -7.56 -38.26 -12.16
N ASP A 160 -6.36 -38.74 -12.47
CA ASP A 160 -5.79 -39.99 -11.96
C ASP A 160 -4.88 -39.75 -10.73
N ASN A 161 -5.04 -38.61 -10.05
CA ASN A 161 -4.32 -38.20 -8.85
C ASN A 161 -2.79 -38.18 -9.01
N ASN A 162 -2.32 -37.80 -10.19
CA ASN A 162 -0.91 -37.74 -10.50
C ASN A 162 -0.50 -36.28 -10.78
N LEU A 163 0.53 -35.81 -10.09
CA LEU A 163 1.25 -34.59 -10.42
C LEU A 163 2.28 -34.89 -11.52
N ARG A 164 2.25 -34.11 -12.60
CA ARG A 164 3.15 -34.29 -13.74
C ARG A 164 3.93 -33.00 -14.01
N LEU A 165 5.25 -33.07 -13.89
CA LEU A 165 6.13 -31.98 -14.27
C LEU A 165 6.49 -32.12 -15.76
N TYR A 166 6.24 -31.08 -16.54
CA TYR A 166 6.62 -30.99 -17.95
C TYR A 166 7.67 -29.90 -18.13
N ASP A 167 8.76 -30.23 -18.82
CA ASP A 167 9.64 -29.25 -19.46
C ASP A 167 9.08 -28.93 -20.85
N ILE A 168 8.92 -27.64 -21.11
CA ILE A 168 8.43 -27.11 -22.39
C ILE A 168 9.39 -27.42 -23.56
N LEU A 169 10.68 -27.65 -23.28
CA LEU A 169 11.67 -28.08 -24.28
C LEU A 169 11.46 -29.53 -24.72
N GLU A 170 10.93 -30.39 -23.84
CA GLU A 170 10.63 -31.80 -24.10
C GLU A 170 9.11 -32.06 -23.98
N PRO A 171 8.31 -31.50 -24.89
CA PRO A 171 6.87 -31.33 -24.67
C PRO A 171 6.06 -32.63 -24.61
N GLN A 172 6.58 -33.76 -25.10
CA GLN A 172 5.81 -35.00 -25.23
C GLN A 172 5.91 -35.92 -24.02
N SER A 173 6.96 -35.81 -23.21
CA SER A 173 7.21 -36.67 -22.04
C SER A 173 7.18 -35.84 -20.76
N ALA A 174 6.47 -36.34 -19.75
CA ALA A 174 6.57 -35.77 -18.41
C ALA A 174 7.94 -36.12 -17.81
N GLN A 175 8.67 -35.11 -17.34
CA GLN A 175 9.95 -35.25 -16.66
C GLN A 175 9.77 -35.97 -15.32
N LEU A 176 8.69 -35.66 -14.58
CA LEU A 176 8.36 -36.29 -13.31
C LEU A 176 6.88 -36.66 -13.28
N VAL A 177 6.57 -37.84 -12.75
CA VAL A 177 5.20 -38.28 -12.43
C VAL A 177 5.16 -38.71 -10.96
N LEU A 178 4.44 -37.95 -10.14
CA LEU A 178 4.28 -38.17 -8.71
C LEU A 178 2.83 -38.55 -8.39
N PRO A 179 2.58 -39.78 -7.92
CA PRO A 179 1.24 -40.17 -7.51
C PRO A 179 0.90 -39.62 -6.12
N VAL A 180 -0.26 -38.98 -6.00
CA VAL A 180 -0.75 -38.34 -4.78
C VAL A 180 -1.91 -39.17 -4.20
N GLY A 181 -1.93 -39.35 -2.88
CA GLY A 181 -2.96 -40.10 -2.16
C GLY A 181 -2.70 -41.61 -2.05
N VAL A 182 -3.54 -42.31 -1.28
CA VAL A 182 -3.30 -43.70 -0.83
C VAL A 182 -3.73 -44.76 -1.86
N ASN A 183 -4.67 -44.43 -2.76
CA ASN A 183 -5.31 -45.41 -3.65
C ASN A 183 -4.90 -45.23 -5.12
N HIS A 184 -3.69 -45.62 -5.47
CA HIS A 184 -3.15 -45.55 -6.84
C HIS A 184 -3.87 -46.45 -7.88
N ASN A 185 -4.84 -47.27 -7.47
CA ASN A 185 -5.46 -48.31 -8.30
C ASN A 185 -6.95 -48.07 -8.63
N LEU A 186 -7.57 -46.99 -8.15
CA LEU A 186 -8.97 -46.69 -8.43
C LEU A 186 -9.10 -45.83 -9.70
N SER A 187 -10.02 -46.19 -10.59
CA SER A 187 -10.37 -45.36 -11.77
C SER A 187 -10.85 -43.98 -11.30
N GLY A 188 -10.40 -42.89 -11.92
CA GLY A 188 -10.69 -41.51 -11.47
C GLY A 188 -12.17 -41.18 -11.30
N THR A 189 -13.07 -41.86 -12.01
CA THR A 189 -14.54 -41.74 -11.82
C THR A 189 -15.03 -42.27 -10.47
N LEU A 190 -14.39 -43.33 -9.95
CA LEU A 190 -14.69 -43.92 -8.65
C LEU A 190 -14.04 -43.08 -7.53
N SER A 191 -12.83 -42.58 -7.74
CA SER A 191 -12.16 -41.67 -6.79
C SER A 191 -12.95 -40.38 -6.58
N ALA A 192 -13.50 -39.78 -7.65
CA ALA A 192 -14.37 -38.62 -7.53
C ALA A 192 -15.66 -38.88 -6.74
N SER A 193 -16.22 -40.10 -6.83
CA SER A 193 -17.43 -40.47 -6.07
C SER A 193 -17.19 -40.72 -4.58
N VAL A 194 -15.94 -40.96 -4.18
CA VAL A 194 -15.51 -41.20 -2.78
C VAL A 194 -14.89 -39.94 -2.16
N GLY A 195 -14.64 -38.89 -2.95
CA GLY A 195 -13.93 -37.68 -2.51
C GLY A 195 -12.41 -37.80 -2.55
N ASP A 196 -11.86 -38.96 -2.90
CA ASP A 196 -10.41 -39.23 -2.97
C ASP A 196 -9.76 -38.65 -4.24
N ALA A 197 -10.50 -37.90 -5.07
CA ALA A 197 -9.95 -37.22 -6.24
C ALA A 197 -9.26 -35.90 -5.83
N ALA A 198 -8.02 -35.70 -6.26
CA ALA A 198 -7.34 -34.42 -6.11
C ALA A 198 -8.04 -33.34 -6.96
N VAL A 199 -8.27 -32.16 -6.39
CA VAL A 199 -9.06 -31.08 -7.01
C VAL A 199 -8.25 -29.82 -7.30
N SER A 200 -7.23 -29.51 -6.51
CA SER A 200 -6.40 -28.31 -6.69
C SER A 200 -5.07 -28.47 -5.97
N PHE A 201 -4.05 -27.73 -6.39
CA PHE A 201 -2.77 -27.68 -5.70
C PHE A 201 -2.18 -26.26 -5.73
N ASP A 202 -1.28 -25.96 -4.80
CA ASP A 202 -0.48 -24.75 -4.86
C ASP A 202 0.91 -24.95 -4.23
N PHE A 203 1.83 -24.09 -4.64
CA PHE A 203 3.21 -24.08 -4.19
C PHE A 203 3.36 -23.28 -2.88
N GLY A 204 4.03 -23.88 -1.91
CA GLY A 204 4.47 -23.25 -0.66
C GLY A 204 5.89 -22.72 -0.72
N ASP A 205 6.54 -22.67 0.43
CA ASP A 205 7.92 -22.19 0.58
C ASP A 205 8.95 -23.31 0.38
N PHE A 206 10.22 -22.92 0.40
CA PHE A 206 11.33 -23.87 0.45
C PHE A 206 11.46 -24.46 1.85
N PRO A 207 11.67 -25.79 1.98
CA PRO A 207 12.05 -26.38 3.25
C PRO A 207 13.42 -25.83 3.67
N ALA A 208 13.66 -25.74 4.98
CA ALA A 208 14.85 -25.12 5.56
C ALA A 208 16.18 -25.73 5.06
N GLU A 209 16.17 -26.97 4.58
CA GLU A 209 17.36 -27.72 4.13
C GLU A 209 17.26 -28.28 2.70
N GLY A 210 16.33 -27.82 1.85
CA GLY A 210 16.10 -28.44 0.53
C GLY A 210 15.94 -27.50 -0.67
N GLU A 211 16.31 -28.02 -1.87
CA GLU A 211 16.19 -27.34 -3.17
C GLU A 211 14.83 -27.57 -3.88
N ALA A 212 13.85 -28.14 -3.18
CA ALA A 212 12.54 -28.46 -3.74
C ALA A 212 11.45 -27.76 -2.97
N ARG A 213 10.54 -27.11 -3.69
CA ARG A 213 9.46 -26.33 -3.10
C ARG A 213 8.34 -27.25 -2.61
N GLN A 214 7.72 -26.89 -1.50
CA GLN A 214 6.53 -27.56 -0.99
C GLN A 214 5.38 -27.43 -1.99
N VAL A 215 4.62 -28.50 -2.19
CA VAL A 215 3.41 -28.54 -3.00
C VAL A 215 2.30 -29.14 -2.16
N PHE A 216 1.29 -28.33 -1.85
CA PHE A 216 0.11 -28.77 -1.13
C PHE A 216 -0.97 -29.16 -2.14
N VAL A 217 -1.54 -30.36 -1.99
CA VAL A 217 -2.57 -30.90 -2.89
C VAL A 217 -3.84 -31.15 -2.09
N LEU A 218 -4.93 -30.53 -2.51
CA LEU A 218 -6.26 -30.69 -1.91
C LEU A 218 -7.03 -31.81 -2.62
N GLY A 219 -7.58 -32.73 -1.84
CA GLY A 219 -8.57 -33.71 -2.25
C GLY A 219 -10.01 -33.17 -2.16
N GLY A 220 -10.92 -33.73 -2.94
CA GLY A 220 -12.35 -33.38 -2.90
C GLY A 220 -12.98 -33.66 -1.54
N SER A 221 -12.45 -34.65 -0.79
CA SER A 221 -12.82 -34.99 0.59
C SER A 221 -12.48 -33.90 1.61
N GLY A 222 -11.66 -32.91 1.24
CA GLY A 222 -11.07 -31.93 2.15
C GLY A 222 -9.69 -32.33 2.68
N ASP A 223 -9.22 -33.55 2.39
CA ASP A 223 -7.89 -34.02 2.76
C ASP A 223 -6.80 -33.23 2.03
N ILE A 224 -5.73 -32.88 2.73
CA ILE A 224 -4.59 -32.17 2.14
C ILE A 224 -3.36 -33.06 2.22
N TYR A 225 -2.62 -33.15 1.11
CA TYR A 225 -1.36 -33.87 1.00
C TYR A 225 -0.22 -32.87 0.76
N LEU A 226 0.98 -33.19 1.23
CA LEU A 226 2.19 -32.41 1.03
C LEU A 226 3.21 -33.24 0.26
N THR A 227 3.77 -32.68 -0.80
CA THR A 227 4.94 -33.24 -1.49
C THR A 227 5.93 -32.13 -1.78
N HIS A 228 7.10 -32.48 -2.30
CA HIS A 228 8.13 -31.53 -2.67
C HIS A 228 8.50 -31.73 -4.13
N VAL A 229 8.57 -30.64 -4.89
CA VAL A 229 8.90 -30.69 -6.32
C VAL A 229 9.97 -29.66 -6.62
N SER A 230 11.01 -30.07 -7.33
CA SER A 230 12.03 -29.20 -7.92
C SER A 230 11.95 -29.26 -9.45
N PRO A 231 12.28 -28.17 -10.18
CA PRO A 231 12.39 -28.19 -11.63
C PRO A 231 13.41 -29.22 -12.16
N LEU A 232 14.39 -29.59 -11.34
CA LEU A 232 15.45 -30.54 -11.68
C LEU A 232 15.06 -32.01 -11.43
N ASP A 233 13.93 -32.26 -10.77
CA ASP A 233 13.50 -33.61 -10.45
C ASP A 233 13.13 -34.37 -11.74
N ASP A 234 13.58 -35.63 -11.85
CA ASP A 234 13.26 -36.56 -12.94
C ASP A 234 12.67 -37.84 -12.33
N ASN A 235 12.04 -38.69 -13.13
CA ASN A 235 11.54 -40.01 -12.71
C ASN A 235 12.64 -40.94 -12.18
N ARG A 236 13.92 -40.57 -12.35
CA ARG A 236 15.11 -41.30 -11.84
C ARG A 236 15.54 -40.87 -10.44
N SER A 237 15.20 -39.65 -10.01
CA SER A 237 15.31 -39.26 -8.61
C SER A 237 14.35 -40.15 -7.81
N HIS A 238 14.84 -40.83 -6.77
CA HIS A 238 14.00 -41.66 -5.91
C HIS A 238 12.73 -40.90 -5.54
N LEU A 239 11.55 -41.45 -5.90
CA LEU A 239 10.24 -40.86 -5.69
C LEU A 239 10.18 -40.21 -4.30
N ARG A 240 10.12 -38.87 -4.25
CA ARG A 240 9.98 -38.17 -2.97
C ARG A 240 8.66 -38.64 -2.33
N PRO A 241 8.64 -38.92 -1.02
CA PRO A 241 7.43 -39.33 -0.35
C PRO A 241 6.37 -38.24 -0.48
N VAL A 242 5.12 -38.67 -0.69
CA VAL A 242 3.94 -37.82 -0.51
C VAL A 242 3.46 -38.01 0.91
N PHE A 243 3.41 -36.92 1.68
CA PHE A 243 2.97 -36.89 3.06
C PHE A 243 1.47 -36.59 3.12
N GLY A 244 0.77 -37.23 4.05
CA GLY A 244 -0.63 -36.96 4.34
C GLY A 244 -1.54 -38.20 4.30
N PRO A 245 -2.84 -38.02 4.53
CA PRO A 245 -3.52 -36.73 4.72
C PRO A 245 -3.03 -35.99 5.97
N LEU A 246 -2.75 -34.69 5.84
CA LEU A 246 -2.24 -33.86 6.95
C LEU A 246 -3.33 -33.70 8.02
N SER A 247 -2.94 -33.81 9.29
CA SER A 247 -3.91 -33.71 10.37
C SER A 247 -4.37 -32.25 10.56
N MET A 248 -5.69 -32.02 10.57
CA MET A 248 -6.28 -30.70 10.83
C MET A 248 -6.62 -30.54 12.33
N GLN A 249 -6.27 -29.38 12.89
CA GLN A 249 -6.50 -29.02 14.28
C GLN A 249 -7.30 -27.72 14.39
N PRO A 250 -8.27 -27.61 15.34
CA PRO A 250 -8.68 -28.64 16.30
C PRO A 250 -9.43 -29.82 15.64
N GLN A 251 -9.20 -31.05 16.08
CA GLN A 251 -9.92 -32.21 15.55
C GLN A 251 -11.42 -32.12 15.87
N ALA A 252 -12.26 -32.18 14.85
CA ALA A 252 -13.71 -32.20 15.01
C ALA A 252 -14.35 -32.86 13.77
N GLU A 253 -15.32 -33.75 14.01
CA GLU A 253 -15.91 -34.64 12.98
C GLU A 253 -16.76 -33.89 11.93
N ASP A 254 -17.18 -32.66 12.21
CA ASP A 254 -18.08 -31.84 11.38
C ASP A 254 -17.51 -30.46 11.00
N ASN A 255 -16.27 -30.17 11.39
CA ASN A 255 -15.79 -28.78 11.39
C ASN A 255 -15.22 -28.31 10.04
N TYR A 256 -14.72 -29.23 9.20
CA TYR A 256 -13.91 -28.90 8.01
C TYR A 256 -14.57 -29.12 6.65
N GLY A 257 -15.85 -29.52 6.61
CA GLY A 257 -16.53 -29.83 5.34
C GLY A 257 -15.91 -31.04 4.62
N VAL A 258 -16.59 -31.55 3.59
CA VAL A 258 -16.12 -32.70 2.79
C VAL A 258 -16.16 -32.40 1.30
N ASP A 259 -16.05 -31.12 0.98
CA ASP A 259 -16.31 -30.56 -0.35
C ASP A 259 -15.24 -29.53 -0.74
N GLY A 260 -13.97 -29.93 -0.61
CA GLY A 260 -12.83 -29.13 -1.02
C GLY A 260 -12.86 -28.83 -2.52
N PHE A 261 -12.51 -27.59 -2.91
CA PHE A 261 -12.54 -27.17 -4.31
C PHE A 261 -11.27 -26.46 -4.78
N SER A 262 -10.74 -25.51 -4.01
CA SER A 262 -9.56 -24.73 -4.40
C SER A 262 -8.68 -24.47 -3.19
N ILE A 263 -7.37 -24.55 -3.38
CA ILE A 263 -6.37 -24.24 -2.36
C ILE A 263 -5.37 -23.21 -2.90
N ILE A 264 -4.97 -22.27 -2.05
CA ILE A 264 -3.78 -21.43 -2.29
C ILE A 264 -2.92 -21.38 -1.04
N CYS A 265 -1.61 -21.24 -1.22
CA CYS A 265 -0.63 -21.03 -0.17
C CYS A 265 -0.11 -19.60 -0.24
N LEU A 266 -0.50 -18.76 0.71
CA LEU A 266 -0.04 -17.37 0.81
C LEU A 266 1.38 -17.34 1.41
N PRO A 267 2.27 -16.47 0.89
CA PRO A 267 3.64 -16.37 1.40
C PRO A 267 3.63 -15.66 2.77
N GLY A 268 4.38 -16.20 3.72
CA GLY A 268 4.51 -15.66 5.08
C GLY A 268 5.67 -16.32 5.81
N ALA A 269 5.85 -16.02 7.10
CA ALA A 269 6.88 -16.71 7.91
C ALA A 269 6.57 -18.21 8.11
N VAL A 270 5.30 -18.58 7.99
CA VAL A 270 4.79 -19.95 7.98
C VAL A 270 3.83 -20.07 6.79
N PRO A 271 3.79 -21.20 6.06
CA PRO A 271 2.83 -21.39 4.97
C PRO A 271 1.38 -21.26 5.45
N VAL A 272 0.66 -20.25 4.93
CA VAL A 272 -0.76 -20.01 5.23
C VAL A 272 -1.61 -20.52 4.08
N LEU A 273 -2.33 -21.61 4.30
CA LEU A 273 -3.21 -22.22 3.31
C LEU A 273 -4.61 -21.61 3.42
N ALA A 274 -5.14 -21.09 2.31
CA ALA A 274 -6.55 -20.76 2.18
C ALA A 274 -7.23 -21.89 1.40
N VAL A 275 -8.20 -22.57 2.04
CA VAL A 275 -8.91 -23.73 1.49
C VAL A 275 -10.37 -23.33 1.28
N ALA A 276 -10.81 -23.31 0.03
CA ALA A 276 -12.19 -23.00 -0.32
C ALA A 276 -13.01 -24.26 -0.57
N THR A 277 -14.24 -24.27 -0.05
CA THR A 277 -15.22 -25.33 -0.26
C THR A 277 -16.28 -24.94 -1.29
N THR A 278 -17.00 -25.93 -1.82
CA THR A 278 -18.13 -25.68 -2.73
C THR A 278 -19.33 -25.03 -2.02
N GLY A 279 -19.41 -25.14 -0.71
CA GLY A 279 -20.45 -24.55 0.15
C GLY A 279 -20.27 -23.06 0.47
N GLY A 280 -19.32 -22.36 -0.16
CA GLY A 280 -19.15 -20.92 0.06
C GLY A 280 -18.31 -20.55 1.29
N THR A 281 -17.59 -21.52 1.86
CA THR A 281 -16.77 -21.34 3.06
C THR A 281 -15.28 -21.39 2.69
N ILE A 282 -14.48 -20.57 3.35
CA ILE A 282 -13.03 -20.54 3.24
C ILE A 282 -12.43 -20.76 4.62
N TYR A 283 -11.45 -21.64 4.70
CA TYR A 283 -10.68 -21.91 5.90
C TYR A 283 -9.25 -21.40 5.72
N HIS A 284 -8.74 -20.69 6.71
CA HIS A 284 -7.33 -20.31 6.76
C HIS A 284 -6.60 -21.21 7.74
N CYS A 285 -5.62 -21.95 7.23
CA CYS A 285 -4.88 -22.95 7.96
C CYS A 285 -3.39 -22.61 7.97
N LEU A 286 -2.75 -22.71 9.12
CA LEU A 286 -1.29 -22.59 9.27
C LEU A 286 -0.67 -23.99 9.17
N ALA A 287 0.26 -24.19 8.24
CA ALA A 287 0.99 -25.46 8.13
C ALA A 287 2.24 -25.41 9.01
N LEU A 288 2.22 -26.11 10.14
CA LEU A 288 3.30 -26.11 11.12
C LEU A 288 3.94 -27.49 11.22
N GLY A 289 5.26 -27.55 11.05
CA GLY A 289 6.04 -28.77 11.30
C GLY A 289 6.31 -28.97 12.79
N THR A 290 6.12 -30.20 13.28
CA THR A 290 6.57 -30.60 14.62
C THR A 290 7.87 -31.39 14.51
N GLN A 291 8.97 -30.85 15.06
CA GLN A 291 10.20 -31.63 15.20
C GLN A 291 10.04 -32.60 16.37
N ASN A 292 9.64 -33.84 16.05
CA ASN A 292 9.64 -34.92 17.03
C ASN A 292 11.07 -35.47 17.17
N PHE A 293 11.78 -35.09 18.26
CA PHE A 293 13.03 -35.73 18.67
C PHE A 293 12.76 -37.17 19.18
N SER A 294 12.39 -38.07 18.28
CA SER A 294 12.28 -39.49 18.60
C SER A 294 13.62 -40.18 18.30
N ASN A 295 14.13 -40.87 19.32
CA ASN A 295 15.42 -41.52 19.30
C ASN A 295 15.50 -42.61 18.22
N GLY A 296 16.33 -42.39 17.20
CA GLY A 296 17.14 -43.44 16.60
C GLY A 296 16.54 -44.30 15.48
N THR A 297 16.06 -43.68 14.40
CA THR A 297 16.11 -44.24 13.04
C THR A 297 16.05 -43.10 12.02
N ARG A 298 17.00 -43.05 11.08
CA ARG A 298 17.19 -41.97 10.08
C ARG A 298 16.13 -42.01 8.96
N GLU A 299 14.91 -41.61 9.28
CA GLU A 299 13.94 -41.07 8.31
C GLU A 299 13.33 -39.83 8.96
N GLU A 300 13.87 -38.65 8.60
CA GLU A 300 13.36 -37.35 9.04
C GLU A 300 12.00 -37.12 8.38
N CYS A 301 10.94 -37.66 8.97
CA CYS A 301 9.57 -37.36 8.58
C CYS A 301 9.20 -36.03 9.24
N GLU A 302 9.13 -34.95 8.48
CA GLU A 302 8.50 -33.71 8.96
C GLU A 302 7.01 -33.98 9.20
N ASP A 303 6.63 -34.13 10.47
CA ASP A 303 5.23 -34.29 10.86
C ASP A 303 4.56 -32.91 10.84
N VAL A 304 4.09 -32.53 9.65
CA VAL A 304 3.38 -31.28 9.38
C VAL A 304 1.90 -31.44 9.70
N SER A 305 1.38 -30.55 10.54
CA SER A 305 -0.05 -30.48 10.87
C SER A 305 -0.63 -29.12 10.49
N LEU A 306 -1.92 -29.12 10.15
CA LEU A 306 -2.66 -27.92 9.74
C LEU A 306 -3.46 -27.37 10.91
N TYR A 307 -3.21 -26.12 11.29
CA TYR A 307 -3.94 -25.43 12.35
C TYR A 307 -4.92 -24.45 11.75
N VAL A 308 -6.22 -24.72 11.87
CA VAL A 308 -7.25 -23.85 11.33
C VAL A 308 -7.42 -22.64 12.25
N PHE A 309 -7.06 -21.47 11.72
CA PHE A 309 -7.05 -20.21 12.44
C PHE A 309 -8.39 -19.49 12.37
N GLU A 310 -8.98 -19.42 11.17
CA GLU A 310 -10.28 -18.78 10.96
C GLU A 310 -11.12 -19.48 9.89
N LYS A 311 -12.44 -19.22 9.95
CA LYS A 311 -13.45 -19.72 9.03
C LYS A 311 -14.27 -18.54 8.52
N ILE A 312 -14.27 -18.33 7.22
CA ILE A 312 -14.98 -17.25 6.54
C ILE A 312 -16.11 -17.84 5.71
N ARG A 313 -17.35 -17.38 5.92
CA ARG A 313 -18.49 -17.70 5.06
C ARG A 313 -18.78 -16.49 4.16
N LEU A 314 -18.77 -16.70 2.85
CA LEU A 314 -19.05 -15.63 1.88
C LEU A 314 -20.57 -15.43 1.71
N ASP A 315 -21.01 -14.17 1.70
CA ASP A 315 -22.39 -13.80 1.38
C ASP A 315 -22.62 -13.82 -0.14
N LEU A 316 -23.09 -14.94 -0.67
CA LEU A 316 -23.22 -15.18 -2.12
C LEU A 316 -24.44 -14.50 -2.78
N ALA A 317 -25.42 -13.98 -2.01
CA ALA A 317 -26.61 -13.30 -2.53
C ALA A 317 -27.20 -12.30 -1.53
N PHE A 318 -27.95 -11.30 -2.00
CA PHE A 318 -28.74 -10.38 -1.17
C PHE A 318 -30.07 -11.04 -0.75
N SER A 319 -30.02 -12.10 0.05
CA SER A 319 -31.25 -12.72 0.59
C SER A 319 -31.59 -12.13 1.95
N LEU A 320 -32.82 -11.62 2.10
CA LEU A 320 -33.43 -11.32 3.39
C LEU A 320 -34.00 -12.63 3.97
N SER A 321 -33.13 -13.42 4.61
CA SER A 321 -33.42 -14.40 5.67
C SER A 321 -34.86 -14.92 5.84
N THR A 322 -35.49 -15.48 4.80
CA THR A 322 -36.86 -16.05 4.93
C THR A 322 -37.18 -17.24 4.02
N SER A 323 -36.28 -17.68 3.14
CA SER A 323 -36.50 -18.90 2.35
C SER A 323 -35.42 -19.92 2.69
N GLU A 324 -35.85 -21.17 2.92
CA GLU A 324 -35.00 -22.34 3.13
C GLU A 324 -33.80 -22.25 2.19
N GLU A 325 -32.59 -22.22 2.75
CA GLU A 325 -31.33 -22.14 2.00
C GLU A 325 -31.24 -23.38 1.09
N GLU A 326 -31.77 -23.31 -0.13
CA GLU A 326 -31.45 -24.29 -1.16
C GLU A 326 -29.92 -24.35 -1.21
N MET A 327 -29.35 -25.54 -0.96
CA MET A 327 -27.90 -25.79 -0.97
C MET A 327 -27.32 -25.41 -2.32
N PHE A 328 -27.02 -24.13 -2.49
CA PHE A 328 -26.46 -23.60 -3.71
C PHE A 328 -24.96 -23.91 -3.67
N SER A 329 -24.56 -25.00 -4.32
CA SER A 329 -23.15 -25.30 -4.55
C SER A 329 -22.56 -24.25 -5.49
N CYS A 330 -21.63 -23.46 -4.97
CA CYS A 330 -20.95 -22.40 -5.69
C CYS A 330 -19.44 -22.62 -5.53
N PRO A 331 -18.80 -23.38 -6.42
CA PRO A 331 -17.36 -23.59 -6.33
C PRO A 331 -16.62 -22.24 -6.35
N ILE A 332 -15.74 -22.02 -5.37
CA ILE A 332 -14.95 -20.79 -5.23
C ILE A 332 -13.52 -21.09 -5.68
N ARG A 333 -13.10 -20.47 -6.78
CA ARG A 333 -11.69 -20.49 -7.19
C ARG A 333 -10.93 -19.35 -6.53
N LEU A 334 -9.78 -19.67 -5.96
CA LEU A 334 -8.91 -18.72 -5.27
C LEU A 334 -7.78 -18.26 -6.21
N HIS A 335 -7.47 -16.97 -6.20
CA HIS A 335 -6.42 -16.36 -6.99
C HIS A 335 -5.55 -15.46 -6.11
N LYS A 336 -4.24 -15.71 -6.08
CA LYS A 336 -3.27 -14.83 -5.41
C LYS A 336 -3.27 -13.45 -6.05
N ASP A 337 -3.15 -12.41 -5.23
CA ASP A 337 -2.92 -11.07 -5.74
C ASP A 337 -1.42 -10.83 -5.95
N PRO A 338 -0.95 -10.57 -7.19
CA PRO A 338 0.46 -10.28 -7.45
C PRO A 338 0.94 -8.95 -6.85
N THR A 339 0.02 -8.08 -6.42
CA THR A 339 0.31 -6.73 -5.92
C THR A 339 0.30 -6.62 -4.39
N ASN A 340 -0.32 -7.58 -3.69
CA ASN A 340 -0.38 -7.60 -2.23
C ASN A 340 -0.42 -9.04 -1.70
N HIS A 341 0.64 -9.46 -1.00
CA HIS A 341 0.79 -10.78 -0.39
C HIS A 341 -0.28 -11.16 0.65
N GLN A 342 -0.92 -10.18 1.30
CA GLN A 342 -1.99 -10.44 2.28
C GLN A 342 -3.35 -10.66 1.64
N ARG A 343 -3.49 -10.35 0.35
CA ARG A 343 -4.78 -10.35 -0.33
C ARG A 343 -4.85 -11.47 -1.36
N TYR A 344 -6.01 -12.09 -1.43
CA TYR A 344 -6.36 -12.97 -2.53
C TYR A 344 -7.80 -12.71 -2.97
N ILE A 345 -8.12 -13.18 -4.17
CA ILE A 345 -9.39 -12.94 -4.85
C ILE A 345 -10.14 -14.27 -4.95
N CYS A 346 -11.39 -14.25 -4.49
CA CYS A 346 -12.32 -15.35 -4.56
C CYS A 346 -13.25 -15.13 -5.76
N VAL A 347 -13.23 -16.06 -6.72
CA VAL A 347 -14.06 -16.01 -7.92
C VAL A 347 -15.04 -17.16 -7.93
N HIS A 348 -16.33 -16.85 -8.06
CA HIS A 348 -17.38 -17.85 -8.06
C HIS A 348 -18.56 -17.39 -8.93
N ASN A 349 -19.53 -18.27 -9.18
CA ASN A 349 -20.61 -17.98 -10.13
C ASN A 349 -21.48 -16.77 -9.76
N ALA A 350 -21.58 -16.44 -8.47
CA ALA A 350 -22.40 -15.34 -7.98
C ALA A 350 -21.63 -14.01 -7.81
N GLY A 351 -20.31 -13.99 -7.99
CA GLY A 351 -19.53 -12.78 -7.80
C GLY A 351 -18.02 -12.95 -7.66
N VAL A 352 -17.38 -11.84 -7.30
CA VAL A 352 -15.96 -11.74 -6.98
C VAL A 352 -15.81 -11.02 -5.64
N HIS A 353 -15.05 -11.62 -4.72
CA HIS A 353 -14.68 -11.03 -3.43
C HIS A 353 -13.16 -10.90 -3.34
N ALA A 354 -12.69 -9.88 -2.63
CA ALA A 354 -11.31 -9.82 -2.14
C ALA A 354 -11.31 -10.18 -0.65
N VAL A 355 -10.40 -11.05 -0.25
CA VAL A 355 -10.16 -11.38 1.15
C VAL A 355 -8.74 -10.94 1.49
N VAL A 356 -8.63 -10.14 2.54
CA VAL A 356 -7.37 -9.67 3.09
C VAL A 356 -7.15 -10.37 4.41
N VAL A 357 -5.92 -10.83 4.62
CA VAL A 357 -5.47 -11.62 5.76
C VAL A 357 -4.39 -10.84 6.51
N PRO A 358 -4.76 -9.86 7.37
CA PRO A 358 -3.79 -8.96 8.01
C PRO A 358 -2.83 -9.67 8.96
N PHE A 359 -3.27 -10.79 9.56
CA PHE A 359 -2.45 -11.52 10.53
C PHE A 359 -1.17 -12.14 9.91
N ILE A 360 -1.05 -12.21 8.57
CA ILE A 360 0.18 -12.67 7.91
C ILE A 360 1.38 -11.79 8.29
N ASP A 361 1.20 -10.46 8.31
CA ASP A 361 2.26 -9.54 8.74
C ASP A 361 2.59 -9.69 10.22
N HIS A 362 1.59 -9.95 11.06
CA HIS A 362 1.79 -10.20 12.48
C HIS A 362 2.56 -11.49 12.72
N LEU A 363 2.28 -12.54 11.94
CA LEU A 363 3.06 -13.79 11.98
C LEU A 363 4.51 -13.54 11.54
N GLN A 364 4.72 -12.70 10.52
CA GLN A 364 6.06 -12.33 10.09
C GLN A 364 6.81 -11.53 11.18
N ALA A 365 6.19 -10.50 11.73
CA ALA A 365 6.75 -9.72 12.82
C ALA A 365 7.01 -10.57 14.07
N PHE A 366 6.14 -11.55 14.36
CA PHE A 366 6.32 -12.49 15.46
C PHE A 366 7.51 -13.42 15.23
N ALA A 367 7.71 -13.91 14.00
CA ALA A 367 8.85 -14.75 13.66
C ALA A 367 10.20 -14.00 13.75
N GLU A 368 10.17 -12.67 13.60
CA GLU A 368 11.35 -11.79 13.72
C GLU A 368 11.62 -11.33 15.17
N ASP A 369 10.67 -11.46 16.11
CA ASP A 369 10.77 -10.95 17.48
C ASP A 369 11.22 -12.04 18.49
N ASP A 370 12.46 -11.93 18.98
CA ASP A 370 13.07 -12.85 19.95
C ASP A 370 12.43 -12.82 21.37
N THR A 371 11.55 -11.85 21.66
CA THR A 371 11.07 -11.60 23.04
C THR A 371 9.79 -12.34 23.44
N GLY A 372 9.11 -13.01 22.50
CA GLY A 372 8.14 -14.11 22.68
C GLY A 372 6.84 -13.88 23.47
N MET A 373 6.68 -12.78 24.22
CA MET A 373 5.62 -12.68 25.25
C MET A 373 4.55 -11.59 25.03
N GLN A 374 4.74 -10.62 24.12
CA GLN A 374 3.77 -9.51 23.94
C GLN A 374 2.86 -9.62 22.70
N MET A 375 3.24 -10.41 21.69
CA MET A 375 2.57 -10.43 20.37
C MET A 375 1.41 -11.42 20.25
N VAL A 376 1.36 -12.49 21.05
CA VAL A 376 0.33 -13.56 20.94
C VAL A 376 -1.09 -13.05 21.19
N SER A 377 -1.25 -12.04 22.04
CA SER A 377 -2.55 -11.40 22.30
C SER A 377 -3.05 -10.55 21.11
N GLN A 378 -2.15 -10.07 20.25
CA GLN A 378 -2.49 -9.25 19.08
C GLN A 378 -2.96 -10.11 17.90
N LEU A 379 -2.38 -11.30 17.71
CA LEU A 379 -2.78 -12.25 16.66
C LEU A 379 -4.27 -12.62 16.71
N HIS A 380 -4.85 -12.76 17.92
CA HIS A 380 -6.25 -13.16 18.11
C HIS A 380 -7.26 -12.02 17.89
N THR A 381 -6.81 -10.78 17.71
CA THR A 381 -7.71 -9.61 17.69
C THR A 381 -8.09 -9.18 16.27
N GLU A 382 -7.28 -9.51 15.27
CA GLU A 382 -7.51 -9.09 13.88
C GLU A 382 -8.08 -10.20 13.02
N MET A 383 -9.35 -10.05 12.66
CA MET A 383 -10.06 -10.94 11.74
C MET A 383 -9.75 -10.55 10.28
N SER A 384 -9.78 -11.51 9.37
CA SER A 384 -9.69 -11.20 7.94
C SER A 384 -10.83 -10.30 7.46
N ILE A 385 -10.49 -9.43 6.52
CA ILE A 385 -11.40 -8.45 5.95
C ILE A 385 -11.90 -8.99 4.60
N VAL A 386 -13.23 -9.10 4.47
CA VAL A 386 -13.87 -9.53 3.22
C VAL A 386 -14.53 -8.34 2.54
N GLU A 387 -14.10 -8.05 1.32
CA GLU A 387 -14.66 -7.02 0.45
C GLU A 387 -15.44 -7.67 -0.69
N SER A 388 -16.73 -7.34 -0.81
CA SER A 388 -17.53 -7.76 -1.98
C SER A 388 -17.31 -6.75 -3.11
N LEU A 389 -16.66 -7.20 -4.18
CA LEU A 389 -16.27 -6.34 -5.29
C LEU A 389 -17.32 -6.36 -6.40
N LEU A 390 -17.66 -7.56 -6.88
CA LEU A 390 -18.63 -7.76 -7.95
C LEU A 390 -19.70 -8.74 -7.51
N CYS A 391 -20.97 -8.37 -7.67
CA CYS A 391 -22.08 -9.29 -7.52
C CYS A 391 -22.74 -9.51 -8.89
N THR A 392 -22.63 -10.74 -9.39
CA THR A 392 -23.19 -11.17 -10.68
C THR A 392 -24.54 -11.86 -10.53
N ARG A 393 -24.93 -12.14 -9.29
CA ARG A 393 -26.24 -12.68 -8.92
C ARG A 393 -26.76 -12.03 -7.65
N ALA A 394 -27.61 -11.03 -7.81
CA ALA A 394 -28.11 -10.28 -6.65
C ALA A 394 -29.22 -11.02 -5.89
N LEU A 395 -30.12 -11.70 -6.61
CA LEU A 395 -31.22 -12.48 -6.04
C LEU A 395 -30.99 -13.97 -6.29
N ALA A 396 -31.36 -14.83 -5.33
CA ALA A 396 -31.24 -16.29 -5.48
C ALA A 396 -32.02 -16.84 -6.69
N SER A 397 -33.13 -16.18 -7.06
CA SER A 397 -33.99 -16.53 -8.21
C SER A 397 -33.49 -16.03 -9.57
N SER A 398 -32.45 -15.19 -9.61
CA SER A 398 -31.90 -14.63 -10.85
C SER A 398 -30.80 -15.52 -11.44
N LYS A 399 -30.71 -15.61 -12.78
CA LYS A 399 -29.61 -16.32 -13.44
C LYS A 399 -28.29 -15.55 -13.24
N PRO A 400 -27.22 -16.20 -12.74
CA PRO A 400 -25.92 -15.55 -12.58
C PRO A 400 -25.31 -15.22 -13.95
N ALA A 401 -24.57 -14.10 -14.02
CA ALA A 401 -23.63 -13.82 -15.10
C ALA A 401 -22.19 -14.12 -14.62
N PRO A 402 -21.76 -15.39 -14.55
CA PRO A 402 -20.53 -15.77 -13.86
C PRO A 402 -19.30 -15.04 -14.44
N PRO A 403 -18.29 -14.74 -13.62
CA PRO A 403 -16.98 -14.30 -14.11
C PRO A 403 -16.34 -15.40 -14.98
N VAL A 404 -15.93 -15.04 -16.19
CA VAL A 404 -15.26 -15.88 -17.20
C VAL A 404 -13.76 -15.52 -17.32
N GLY A 405 -13.31 -14.54 -16.55
CA GLY A 405 -11.91 -14.39 -16.18
C GLY A 405 -11.67 -13.12 -15.37
N VAL A 406 -10.58 -13.16 -14.61
CA VAL A 406 -10.22 -12.11 -13.64
C VAL A 406 -8.73 -11.86 -13.72
N VAL A 407 -8.35 -10.58 -13.77
CA VAL A 407 -6.95 -10.16 -13.82
C VAL A 407 -6.74 -8.97 -12.88
N VAL A 408 -5.63 -8.99 -12.13
CA VAL A 408 -5.16 -7.83 -11.35
C VAL A 408 -3.93 -7.26 -12.03
N LEU A 409 -3.95 -5.97 -12.34
CA LEU A 409 -2.82 -5.24 -12.90
C LEU A 409 -2.26 -4.25 -11.88
N PRO A 410 -0.93 -4.18 -11.70
CA PRO A 410 -0.31 -3.14 -10.90
C PRO A 410 -0.32 -1.80 -11.67
N GLU A 411 -1.36 -0.99 -11.48
CA GLU A 411 -1.44 0.38 -12.03
C GLU A 411 -1.25 1.45 -10.93
N HIS A 412 -1.05 2.70 -11.35
CA HIS A 412 -1.03 3.88 -10.46
C HIS A 412 -2.32 4.69 -10.66
N PRO A 413 -3.04 5.10 -9.60
CA PRO A 413 -2.65 5.14 -8.20
C PRO A 413 -2.89 3.86 -7.37
N GLY A 414 -3.48 2.81 -7.95
CA GLY A 414 -3.85 1.57 -7.23
C GLY A 414 -3.93 0.35 -8.17
N PRO A 415 -3.88 -0.89 -7.64
CA PRO A 415 -4.03 -2.09 -8.46
C PRO A 415 -5.42 -2.15 -9.07
N LEU A 416 -5.48 -2.38 -10.38
CA LEU A 416 -6.70 -2.42 -11.16
C LEU A 416 -7.17 -3.87 -11.32
N LEU A 417 -8.34 -4.18 -10.79
CA LEU A 417 -9.06 -5.43 -11.03
C LEU A 417 -9.88 -5.30 -12.30
N ILE A 418 -9.73 -6.26 -13.21
CA ILE A 418 -10.50 -6.36 -14.45
C ILE A 418 -11.19 -7.71 -14.48
N VAL A 419 -12.52 -7.68 -14.56
CA VAL A 419 -13.37 -8.87 -14.57
C VAL A 419 -14.12 -8.94 -15.90
N LEU A 420 -13.97 -10.04 -16.62
CA LEU A 420 -14.79 -10.39 -17.78
C LEU A 420 -15.93 -11.29 -17.33
N THR A 421 -17.17 -10.87 -17.58
CA THR A 421 -18.37 -11.66 -17.25
C THR A 421 -18.84 -12.51 -18.43
N ALA A 422 -19.64 -13.55 -18.18
CA ALA A 422 -20.28 -14.37 -19.21
C ALA A 422 -21.22 -13.57 -20.12
N SER A 423 -21.67 -12.39 -19.68
CA SER A 423 -22.42 -11.44 -20.51
C SER A 423 -21.55 -10.62 -21.48
N TRP A 424 -20.25 -10.95 -21.57
CA TRP A 424 -19.23 -10.24 -22.36
C TRP A 424 -19.12 -8.75 -22.04
N LYS A 425 -19.32 -8.42 -20.77
CA LYS A 425 -19.04 -7.10 -20.21
C LYS A 425 -17.77 -7.16 -19.38
N ILE A 426 -16.94 -6.13 -19.52
CA ILE A 426 -15.76 -5.89 -18.68
C ILE A 426 -16.17 -4.93 -17.56
N VAL A 427 -15.84 -5.31 -16.33
CA VAL A 427 -15.98 -4.47 -15.14
C VAL A 427 -14.58 -4.20 -14.61
N THR A 428 -14.24 -2.92 -14.46
CA THR A 428 -12.94 -2.47 -13.94
C THR A 428 -13.11 -1.80 -12.58
N MET A 429 -12.30 -2.18 -11.61
CA MET A 429 -12.36 -1.65 -10.24
C MET A 429 -10.97 -1.42 -9.69
N MET A 430 -10.73 -0.29 -9.02
CA MET A 430 -9.49 -0.09 -8.26
C MET A 430 -9.59 -0.79 -6.91
N LEU A 431 -8.59 -1.62 -6.59
CA LEU A 431 -8.50 -2.30 -5.31
C LEU A 431 -7.82 -1.41 -4.26
N MET A 432 -8.22 -1.55 -3.00
CA MET A 432 -7.65 -0.78 -1.89
C MET A 432 -6.18 -1.17 -1.64
N GLN A 433 -5.29 -0.20 -1.39
CA GLN A 433 -3.86 -0.48 -1.15
C GLN A 433 -3.45 -0.47 0.33
N GLY A 434 -4.25 0.14 1.20
CA GLY A 434 -3.93 0.28 2.62
C GLY A 434 -4.96 -0.43 3.49
N TYR A 435 -4.59 -1.59 4.01
CA TYR A 435 -5.32 -2.28 5.07
C TYR A 435 -4.50 -2.14 6.37
N GLN A 436 -4.37 -0.91 6.88
CA GLN A 436 -3.75 -0.69 8.18
C GLN A 436 -4.84 -0.75 9.24
N THR A 437 -4.94 -1.87 9.95
CA THR A 437 -5.72 -1.93 11.19
C THR A 437 -4.94 -1.17 12.27
N TYR A 438 -5.19 0.14 12.42
CA TYR A 438 -4.66 0.85 13.60
C TYR A 438 -5.59 0.57 14.77
N LEU A 439 -5.06 -0.10 15.81
CA LEU A 439 -5.72 -0.21 17.10
C LEU A 439 -5.99 1.21 17.66
N PRO A 440 -7.24 1.55 18.03
CA PRO A 440 -7.45 2.69 18.91
C PRO A 440 -6.83 2.33 20.26
N ALA A 441 -5.83 3.07 20.71
CA ALA A 441 -5.41 3.03 22.09
C ALA A 441 -6.64 3.35 22.97
N LEU A 442 -7.21 2.31 23.59
CA LEU A 442 -8.32 2.46 24.52
C LEU A 442 -7.89 3.44 25.61
N LEU A 443 -8.68 4.51 25.79
CA LEU A 443 -8.53 5.53 26.85
C LEU A 443 -8.70 4.97 28.28
N SER A 444 -8.64 3.65 28.46
CA SER A 444 -8.93 2.95 29.70
C SER A 444 -7.89 1.88 30.08
N GLN A 445 -6.67 1.93 29.54
CA GLN A 445 -5.55 1.28 30.23
C GLN A 445 -5.08 2.20 31.34
N SER A 446 -5.46 1.79 32.56
CA SER A 446 -5.24 2.42 33.84
C SER A 446 -3.85 3.01 33.99
N GLN A 447 -3.84 4.27 34.41
CA GLN A 447 -2.74 4.89 35.17
C GLN A 447 -2.25 3.91 36.24
N GLN A 448 -1.08 3.33 36.03
CA GLN A 448 -0.24 2.84 37.11
C GLN A 448 1.16 3.41 36.93
N ASP A 449 1.37 4.50 37.68
CA ASP A 449 2.62 5.02 38.23
C ASP A 449 3.89 4.90 37.40
N THR A 450 4.23 6.00 36.71
CA THR A 450 5.61 6.41 36.50
C THR A 450 5.75 7.91 36.82
N PRO A 451 6.86 8.33 37.46
CA PRO A 451 6.93 9.58 38.20
C PRO A 451 7.00 10.80 37.30
N LEU A 452 6.36 11.86 37.78
CA LEU A 452 6.29 13.21 37.23
C LEU A 452 7.65 13.74 36.75
N LEU A 453 7.86 13.76 35.44
CA LEU A 453 8.77 14.70 34.80
C LEU A 453 8.02 15.43 33.68
N SER A 454 7.84 16.72 33.94
CA SER A 454 7.39 17.80 33.07
C SER A 454 7.45 17.51 31.56
N GLN A 455 6.30 17.31 30.93
CA GLN A 455 6.12 17.56 29.50
C GLN A 455 5.24 18.78 29.30
N GLN A 456 5.89 19.90 29.03
CA GLN A 456 5.28 21.05 28.37
C GLN A 456 4.97 20.66 26.91
N GLY A 457 3.70 20.75 26.54
CA GLY A 457 3.26 21.11 25.19
C GLY A 457 3.84 20.34 24.00
N THR A 458 3.40 19.11 23.80
CA THR A 458 3.33 18.53 22.44
C THR A 458 1.89 18.09 22.19
N GLY A 459 1.22 18.81 21.29
CA GLY A 459 -0.18 18.58 20.96
C GLY A 459 -0.42 17.12 20.55
N SER A 460 -1.46 16.53 21.12
CA SER A 460 -2.07 15.31 20.59
C SER A 460 -2.55 15.60 19.16
N SER A 461 -1.69 15.35 18.18
CA SER A 461 -2.07 15.25 16.78
C SER A 461 -2.67 13.85 16.55
N ASN A 462 -3.83 13.61 17.15
CA ASN A 462 -4.74 12.60 16.60
C ASN A 462 -5.12 13.09 15.21
N ASN A 463 -4.45 12.53 14.20
CA ASN A 463 -4.53 12.97 12.83
C ASN A 463 -5.98 12.81 12.34
N LEU A 464 -6.67 13.93 12.04
CA LEU A 464 -8.07 13.89 11.59
C LEU A 464 -8.27 12.94 10.41
N VAL A 465 -7.25 12.88 9.53
CA VAL A 465 -7.20 11.96 8.40
C VAL A 465 -7.25 10.51 8.84
N ALA A 466 -6.56 10.13 9.92
CA ALA A 466 -6.58 8.77 10.46
C ALA A 466 -7.96 8.42 11.05
N HIS A 467 -8.59 9.35 11.78
CA HIS A 467 -9.94 9.13 12.32
C HIS A 467 -10.99 9.02 11.21
N VAL A 468 -10.91 9.86 10.17
CA VAL A 468 -11.82 9.78 9.02
C VAL A 468 -11.62 8.47 8.25
N LYS A 469 -10.37 8.02 8.07
CA LYS A 469 -10.08 6.70 7.48
C LYS A 469 -10.68 5.56 8.32
N GLN A 470 -10.47 5.57 9.64
CA GLN A 470 -11.03 4.58 10.56
C GLN A 470 -12.57 4.51 10.52
N LEU A 471 -13.25 5.66 10.38
CA LEU A 471 -14.72 5.69 10.28
C LEU A 471 -15.24 5.21 8.91
N LEU A 472 -14.45 5.39 7.86
CA LEU A 472 -14.79 4.95 6.50
C LEU A 472 -14.30 3.52 6.21
N GLU A 473 -13.42 2.97 7.04
CA GLU A 473 -12.95 1.59 6.94
C GLU A 473 -14.12 0.61 7.14
N GLY A 474 -14.09 -0.45 6.33
CA GLY A 474 -15.09 -1.51 6.34
C GLY A 474 -16.13 -1.41 5.22
N ARG A 475 -15.84 -2.18 4.16
CA ARG A 475 -16.72 -2.76 3.13
C ARG A 475 -17.18 -1.82 2.03
N SER A 476 -16.52 -1.88 0.87
CA SER A 476 -16.98 -1.31 -0.41
C SER A 476 -18.40 -1.77 -0.76
N LEU A 477 -19.22 -0.87 -1.31
CA LEU A 477 -20.48 -1.27 -1.96
C LEU A 477 -20.14 -2.16 -3.16
N PRO A 478 -20.70 -3.38 -3.24
CA PRO A 478 -20.44 -4.25 -4.38
C PRO A 478 -21.03 -3.63 -5.65
N THR A 479 -20.26 -3.69 -6.73
CA THR A 479 -20.76 -3.31 -8.05
C THR A 479 -21.71 -4.40 -8.53
N LEU A 480 -22.92 -4.02 -8.91
CA LEU A 480 -23.92 -4.95 -9.44
C LEU A 480 -23.77 -5.05 -10.95
N SER A 481 -23.46 -6.23 -11.46
CA SER A 481 -23.40 -6.50 -12.90
C SER A 481 -24.27 -7.70 -13.23
N GLN A 482 -25.53 -7.44 -13.56
CA GLN A 482 -26.49 -8.47 -13.94
C GLN A 482 -26.55 -8.67 -15.46
N ALA A 483 -26.92 -9.88 -15.88
CA ALA A 483 -27.35 -10.15 -17.24
C ALA A 483 -28.63 -9.34 -17.53
N ALA A 484 -28.68 -8.68 -18.68
CA ALA A 484 -29.65 -7.61 -18.97
C ALA A 484 -31.12 -8.05 -19.11
N GLU A 485 -31.43 -9.36 -19.10
CA GLU A 485 -32.73 -9.85 -19.61
C GLU A 485 -33.71 -10.41 -18.56
N ASP A 486 -33.33 -10.67 -17.30
CA ASP A 486 -34.15 -11.54 -16.42
C ASP A 486 -34.52 -10.95 -15.04
N CYS A 487 -34.76 -9.65 -14.89
CA CYS A 487 -35.32 -9.09 -13.64
C CYS A 487 -36.76 -8.61 -13.83
N THR A 488 -37.71 -9.24 -13.12
CA THR A 488 -39.09 -8.71 -13.04
C THR A 488 -39.09 -7.34 -12.34
N PRO A 489 -40.04 -6.44 -12.64
CA PRO A 489 -40.08 -5.12 -12.00
C PRO A 489 -40.19 -5.21 -10.48
N GLN A 490 -40.84 -6.25 -9.94
CA GLN A 490 -40.94 -6.51 -8.50
C GLN A 490 -39.59 -6.88 -7.88
N GLN A 491 -38.82 -7.77 -8.50
CA GLN A 491 -37.48 -8.15 -8.06
C GLN A 491 -36.50 -6.97 -8.15
N SER A 492 -36.63 -6.12 -9.19
CA SER A 492 -35.80 -4.92 -9.31
C SER A 492 -36.10 -3.90 -8.20
N LEU A 493 -37.38 -3.77 -7.80
CA LEU A 493 -37.79 -2.92 -6.68
C LEU A 493 -37.26 -3.46 -5.36
N GLU A 494 -37.37 -4.78 -5.12
CA GLU A 494 -36.86 -5.43 -3.91
C GLU A 494 -35.35 -5.23 -3.78
N LEU A 495 -34.60 -5.45 -4.86
CA LEU A 495 -33.17 -5.21 -4.92
C LEU A 495 -32.82 -3.75 -4.64
N LEU A 496 -33.54 -2.80 -5.26
CA LEU A 496 -33.34 -1.37 -5.03
C LEU A 496 -33.62 -1.00 -3.57
N LEU A 497 -34.69 -1.52 -2.97
CA LEU A 497 -35.05 -1.26 -1.58
C LEU A 497 -33.99 -1.83 -0.63
N THR A 498 -33.56 -3.08 -0.84
CA THR A 498 -32.54 -3.73 -0.01
C THR A 498 -31.17 -3.05 -0.16
N ALA A 499 -30.78 -2.66 -1.39
CA ALA A 499 -29.56 -1.88 -1.63
C ALA A 499 -29.65 -0.50 -0.96
N THR A 500 -30.78 0.20 -1.10
CA THR A 500 -31.00 1.51 -0.48
C THR A 500 -30.97 1.41 1.05
N GLN A 501 -31.53 0.34 1.62
CA GLN A 501 -31.50 0.09 3.05
C GLN A 501 -30.07 -0.17 3.54
N ARG A 502 -29.30 -1.04 2.86
CA ARG A 502 -27.88 -1.27 3.20
C ARG A 502 -27.05 0.01 3.08
N ILE A 503 -27.24 0.81 2.03
CA ILE A 503 -26.56 2.11 1.88
C ILE A 503 -26.95 3.05 3.02
N ARG A 504 -28.23 3.13 3.39
CA ARG A 504 -28.70 3.99 4.47
C ARG A 504 -28.13 3.60 5.84
N GLU A 505 -28.16 2.32 6.15
CA GLU A 505 -27.73 1.81 7.46
C GLU A 505 -26.21 1.78 7.58
N GLN A 506 -25.51 1.27 6.55
CA GLN A 506 -24.06 1.03 6.64
C GLN A 506 -23.22 2.24 6.22
N TRP A 507 -23.67 3.03 5.23
CA TRP A 507 -22.87 4.10 4.64
C TRP A 507 -23.31 5.50 5.04
N PHE A 508 -24.60 5.83 4.98
CA PHE A 508 -25.06 7.18 5.32
C PHE A 508 -24.75 7.54 6.78
N GLN A 509 -24.94 6.61 7.71
CA GLN A 509 -24.60 6.85 9.12
C GLN A 509 -23.11 7.14 9.33
N LYS A 510 -22.23 6.40 8.64
CA LYS A 510 -20.77 6.63 8.67
C LYS A 510 -20.39 7.97 8.06
N LEU A 511 -20.98 8.32 6.91
CA LEU A 511 -20.74 9.60 6.23
C LEU A 511 -21.22 10.79 7.06
N GLU A 512 -22.39 10.68 7.69
CA GLU A 512 -22.94 11.70 8.59
C GLU A 512 -22.06 11.88 9.83
N ALA A 513 -21.57 10.79 10.43
CA ALA A 513 -20.62 10.84 11.53
C ALA A 513 -19.29 11.51 11.12
N CYS A 514 -18.75 11.20 9.94
CA CYS A 514 -17.56 11.85 9.39
C CYS A 514 -17.79 13.34 9.16
N GLN A 515 -18.92 13.72 8.56
CA GLN A 515 -19.29 15.11 8.33
C GLN A 515 -19.38 15.88 9.65
N LEU A 516 -20.01 15.30 10.67
CA LEU A 516 -20.14 15.90 12.00
C LEU A 516 -18.77 16.12 12.66
N LEU A 517 -17.86 15.15 12.55
CA LEU A 517 -16.51 15.24 13.10
C LEU A 517 -15.68 16.33 12.41
N ILE A 518 -15.74 16.38 11.08
CA ILE A 518 -15.06 17.43 10.29
C ILE A 518 -15.62 18.80 10.68
N ALA A 519 -16.95 18.95 10.74
CA ALA A 519 -17.59 20.21 11.13
C ALA A 519 -17.16 20.67 12.54
N ARG A 520 -17.16 19.76 13.52
CA ARG A 520 -16.70 20.07 14.89
C ARG A 520 -15.23 20.47 14.93
N ARG A 521 -14.35 19.80 14.16
CA ARG A 521 -12.93 20.14 14.14
C ARG A 521 -12.67 21.49 13.48
N VAL A 522 -13.39 21.79 12.40
CA VAL A 522 -13.34 23.10 11.74
C VAL A 522 -13.80 24.20 12.71
N GLN A 523 -14.88 23.98 13.44
CA GLN A 523 -15.37 24.94 14.44
C GLN A 523 -14.34 25.17 15.56
N ALA A 524 -13.78 24.10 16.14
CA ALA A 524 -12.74 24.22 17.17
C ALA A 524 -11.48 24.96 16.65
N ALA A 525 -11.12 24.78 15.38
CA ALA A 525 -10.02 25.51 14.76
C ALA A 525 -10.33 27.00 14.58
N HIS A 526 -11.57 27.35 14.23
CA HIS A 526 -12.03 28.74 14.22
C HIS A 526 -11.98 29.39 15.61
N ASP A 527 -12.49 28.70 16.63
CA ASP A 527 -12.47 29.19 18.01
C ASP A 527 -11.03 29.40 18.51
N GLN A 528 -10.11 28.48 18.18
CA GLN A 528 -8.70 28.60 18.54
C GLN A 528 -8.03 29.77 17.82
N ARG A 529 -8.33 30.00 16.54
CA ARG A 529 -7.84 31.15 15.78
C ARG A 529 -8.30 32.45 16.43
N ASP A 530 -9.58 32.55 16.79
CA ASP A 530 -10.14 33.78 17.36
C ASP A 530 -9.53 34.09 18.73
N LEU A 531 -9.34 33.07 19.57
CA LEU A 531 -8.62 33.21 20.83
C LEU A 531 -7.15 33.64 20.64
N GLN A 532 -6.47 33.11 19.62
CA GLN A 532 -5.09 33.50 19.32
C GLN A 532 -5.01 34.96 18.83
N LEU A 533 -5.96 35.41 18.03
CA LEU A 533 -6.04 36.80 17.58
C LEU A 533 -6.28 37.75 18.75
N GLU A 534 -7.18 37.40 19.68
CA GLU A 534 -7.45 38.20 20.88
C GLU A 534 -6.21 38.31 21.79
N LYS A 535 -5.50 37.20 22.02
CA LYS A 535 -4.24 37.20 22.76
C LYS A 535 -3.18 38.06 22.08
N LEU A 536 -3.09 38.00 20.75
CA LEU A 536 -2.14 38.80 19.99
C LEU A 536 -2.45 40.28 20.10
N SER A 537 -3.73 40.69 20.05
CA SER A 537 -4.10 42.08 20.31
C SER A 537 -3.74 42.54 21.73
N GLY A 538 -3.97 41.70 22.75
CA GLY A 538 -3.56 42.02 24.12
C GLY A 538 -2.06 42.21 24.28
N LEU A 539 -1.25 41.34 23.67
CA LEU A 539 0.21 41.47 23.68
C LEU A 539 0.70 42.74 22.95
N LEU A 540 0.03 43.16 21.87
CA LEU A 540 0.36 44.41 21.18
C LEU A 540 0.06 45.64 22.05
N GLU A 541 -1.04 45.62 22.81
CA GLU A 541 -1.37 46.69 23.77
C GLU A 541 -0.36 46.74 24.92
N GLU A 542 0.00 45.59 25.49
CA GLU A 542 1.03 45.50 26.53
C GLU A 542 2.39 46.01 26.04
N LEU A 543 2.77 45.66 24.81
CA LEU A 543 4.00 46.13 24.18
C LEU A 543 3.98 47.66 24.00
N ALA A 544 2.85 48.24 23.57
CA ALA A 544 2.70 49.69 23.45
C ALA A 544 2.85 50.40 24.80
N LEU A 545 2.25 49.84 25.87
CA LEU A 545 2.37 50.36 27.23
C LEU A 545 3.81 50.27 27.76
N LEU A 546 4.51 49.15 27.51
CA LEU A 546 5.91 48.97 27.87
C LEU A 546 6.82 49.97 27.14
N GLN A 547 6.60 50.18 25.84
CA GLN A 547 7.34 51.19 25.07
C GLN A 547 7.10 52.60 25.60
N GLN A 548 5.87 52.94 25.99
CA GLN A 548 5.59 54.23 26.61
C GLN A 548 6.32 54.39 27.94
N ARG A 549 6.28 53.37 28.80
CA ARG A 549 7.01 53.36 30.08
C ARG A 549 8.52 53.50 29.89
N ASP A 550 9.10 52.83 28.90
CA ASP A 550 10.53 52.95 28.58
C ASP A 550 10.89 54.39 28.17
N ARG A 551 10.07 55.03 27.33
CA ARG A 551 10.26 56.44 26.96
C ARG A 551 10.19 57.38 28.16
N GLU A 552 9.21 57.19 29.04
CA GLU A 552 9.07 57.98 30.27
C GLU A 552 10.25 57.78 31.23
N LEU A 553 10.72 56.54 31.37
CA LEU A 553 11.86 56.21 32.22
C LEU A 553 13.15 56.84 31.69
N LYS A 554 13.39 56.77 30.37
CA LYS A 554 14.53 57.41 29.70
C LYS A 554 14.53 58.92 29.93
N ALA A 555 13.39 59.58 29.74
CA ALA A 555 13.28 61.03 29.99
C ALA A 555 13.57 61.39 31.47
N ARG A 556 13.08 60.58 32.42
CA ARG A 556 13.38 60.79 33.85
C ARG A 556 14.87 60.57 34.16
N TYR A 557 15.47 59.54 33.58
CA TYR A 557 16.89 59.25 33.75
C TYR A 557 17.75 60.41 33.24
N GLU A 558 17.49 60.90 32.02
CA GLU A 558 18.22 62.05 31.45
C GLU A 558 18.07 63.31 32.33
N ALA A 559 16.87 63.58 32.84
CA ALA A 559 16.63 64.70 33.74
C ALA A 559 17.44 64.57 35.05
N LEU A 560 17.40 63.39 35.69
CA LEU A 560 18.16 63.12 36.91
C LEU A 560 19.67 63.19 36.67
N TYR A 561 20.15 62.62 35.56
CA TYR A 561 21.56 62.66 35.18
C TYR A 561 22.05 64.10 34.99
N SER A 562 21.26 64.94 34.32
CA SER A 562 21.58 66.38 34.16
C SER A 562 21.60 67.13 35.50
N ALA A 563 20.69 66.79 36.43
CA ALA A 563 20.63 67.38 37.75
C ALA A 563 21.83 66.94 38.61
N GLN A 564 22.20 65.67 38.53
CA GLN A 564 23.39 65.13 39.17
C GLN A 564 24.65 65.83 38.66
N GLN A 565 24.82 66.00 37.34
CA GLN A 565 25.95 66.76 36.79
C GLN A 565 26.01 68.20 37.32
N LYS A 566 24.87 68.88 37.45
CA LYS A 566 24.80 70.22 38.04
C LYS A 566 25.19 70.21 39.53
N LEU A 567 24.75 69.20 40.29
CA LEU A 567 25.11 69.06 41.70
C LEU A 567 26.59 68.76 41.87
N VAL A 568 27.16 67.85 41.06
CA VAL A 568 28.60 67.53 41.06
C VAL A 568 29.41 68.79 40.79
N LYS A 569 29.08 69.56 39.74
CA LYS A 569 29.74 70.85 39.46
C LYS A 569 29.65 71.83 40.62
N ARG A 570 28.48 71.93 41.27
CA ARG A 570 28.31 72.80 42.44
C ARG A 570 29.16 72.34 43.64
N VAL A 571 29.29 71.04 43.85
CA VAL A 571 30.16 70.49 44.91
C VAL A 571 31.62 70.75 44.57
N GLU A 572 32.03 70.54 43.32
CA GLU A 572 33.37 70.88 42.82
C GLU A 572 33.66 72.39 43.01
N ASP A 573 32.72 73.27 42.70
CA ASP A 573 32.86 74.73 42.89
C ASP A 573 33.01 75.10 44.37
N VAL A 574 32.20 74.52 45.26
CA VAL A 574 32.31 74.75 46.71
C VAL A 574 33.64 74.23 47.23
N LEU A 575 34.07 73.04 46.78
CA LEU A 575 35.33 72.44 47.17
C LEU A 575 36.51 73.29 46.68
N HIS A 576 36.46 73.79 45.45
CA HIS A 576 37.41 74.76 44.90
C HIS A 576 37.43 76.07 45.71
N GLN A 577 36.28 76.60 46.11
CA GLN A 577 36.22 77.82 46.94
C GLN A 577 36.82 77.60 48.33
N LEU A 578 36.55 76.45 48.95
CA LEU A 578 37.07 76.09 50.26
C LEU A 578 38.59 75.89 50.21
N GLN A 579 39.07 75.25 49.13
CA GLN A 579 40.50 75.05 48.87
C GLN A 579 41.23 76.39 48.58
N ARG A 580 40.59 77.35 47.92
CA ARG A 580 41.13 78.72 47.73
C ARG A 580 41.33 79.51 49.03
N GLN A 581 40.66 79.15 50.12
CA GLN A 581 40.84 79.78 51.42
C GLN A 581 42.04 79.23 52.20
N VAL A 582 42.69 78.17 51.71
CA VAL A 582 43.93 77.64 52.29
C VAL A 582 45.12 78.41 51.72
N PRO A 583 45.86 79.20 52.53
CA PRO A 583 46.92 80.08 52.05
C PRO A 583 48.25 79.36 51.74
N VAL A 584 48.30 78.04 51.85
CA VAL A 584 49.49 77.23 51.61
C VAL A 584 49.18 76.19 50.55
N LEU A 585 49.92 76.24 49.44
CA LEU A 585 49.83 75.22 48.39
C LEU A 585 50.28 73.87 48.95
N SER A 586 49.41 72.86 48.90
CA SER A 586 49.76 71.50 49.28
C SER A 586 50.81 70.92 48.33
N ALA A 587 51.62 69.97 48.80
CA ALA A 587 52.57 69.25 47.94
C ALA A 587 51.87 68.57 46.75
N ALA A 588 50.62 68.12 46.94
CA ALA A 588 49.78 67.58 45.88
C ALA A 588 49.34 68.63 44.86
N GLU A 589 49.12 69.89 45.28
CA GLU A 589 48.76 71.00 44.38
C GLU A 589 49.97 71.49 43.58
N GLN A 590 51.17 71.44 44.15
CA GLN A 590 52.41 71.72 43.41
C GLN A 590 52.69 70.65 42.35
N ALA A 591 52.43 69.37 42.67
CA ALA A 591 52.48 68.29 41.67
C ALA A 591 51.41 68.48 40.59
N MET A 592 50.16 68.73 40.99
CA MET A 592 49.03 68.97 40.07
C MET A 592 49.26 70.20 39.18
N THR A 593 49.91 71.26 39.66
CA THR A 593 50.26 72.42 38.81
C THR A 593 51.37 72.10 37.81
N GLY A 594 52.28 71.19 38.14
CA GLY A 594 53.21 70.59 37.18
C GLY A 594 52.45 69.82 36.10
N GLU A 595 51.55 68.92 36.50
CA GLU A 595 50.71 68.13 35.60
C GLU A 595 49.74 68.99 34.76
N LEU A 596 49.22 70.09 35.32
CA LEU A 596 48.38 71.05 34.60
C LEU A 596 49.15 71.79 33.50
N LYS A 597 50.44 72.10 33.73
CA LYS A 597 51.29 72.73 32.71
C LYS A 597 51.63 71.76 31.60
N THR A 598 51.98 70.52 31.93
CA THR A 598 52.22 69.48 30.92
C THR A 598 50.95 69.19 30.12
N THR A 599 49.80 69.08 30.78
CA THR A 599 48.51 68.90 30.09
C THR A 599 48.08 70.13 29.28
N GLU A 600 48.44 71.35 29.67
CA GLU A 600 48.20 72.56 28.85
C GLU A 600 49.07 72.54 27.57
N GLU A 601 50.32 72.10 27.69
CA GLU A 601 51.21 71.88 26.54
C GLU A 601 50.65 70.78 25.62
N ASP A 602 50.22 69.65 26.19
CA ASP A 602 49.58 68.57 25.45
C ASP A 602 48.27 69.01 24.79
N LEU A 603 47.47 69.86 25.45
CA LEU A 603 46.23 70.41 24.89
C LEU A 603 46.50 71.34 23.70
N LYS A 604 47.61 72.07 23.68
CA LYS A 604 48.01 72.88 22.51
C LYS A 604 48.32 71.97 21.33
N VAL A 605 49.10 70.91 21.56
CA VAL A 605 49.40 69.91 20.52
C VAL A 605 48.14 69.20 20.04
N LEU A 606 47.25 68.80 20.94
CA LEU A 606 45.98 68.16 20.60
C LEU A 606 45.04 69.12 19.86
N LYS A 607 45.05 70.42 20.19
CA LYS A 607 44.27 71.43 19.47
C LYS A 607 44.76 71.59 18.03
N GLU A 608 46.07 71.64 17.82
CA GLU A 608 46.66 71.66 16.47
C GLU A 608 46.30 70.38 15.70
N SER A 609 46.35 69.21 16.35
CA SER A 609 45.92 67.93 15.78
C SER A 609 44.42 67.91 15.45
N LEU A 610 43.57 68.48 16.31
CA LEU A 610 42.13 68.60 16.10
C LEU A 610 41.83 69.52 14.93
N GLU A 611 42.50 70.67 14.83
CA GLU A 611 42.36 71.60 13.71
C GLU A 611 42.80 70.95 12.40
N GLN A 612 43.89 70.18 12.41
CA GLN A 612 44.30 69.36 11.27
C GLN A 612 43.28 68.28 10.92
N ALA A 613 42.71 67.59 11.91
CA ALA A 613 41.69 66.55 11.70
C ALA A 613 40.38 67.15 11.15
N GLN A 614 39.95 68.31 11.64
CA GLN A 614 38.80 69.04 11.13
C GLN A 614 39.04 69.56 9.71
N ALA A 615 40.25 70.04 9.41
CA ALA A 615 40.63 70.44 8.05
C ALA A 615 40.62 69.24 7.08
N LYS A 616 41.15 68.08 7.52
CA LYS A 616 41.08 66.82 6.76
C LYS A 616 39.64 66.35 6.54
N LEU A 617 38.79 66.43 7.56
CA LEU A 617 37.36 66.08 7.46
C LEU A 617 36.64 67.00 6.47
N ARG A 618 36.87 68.32 6.54
CA ARG A 618 36.30 69.29 5.59
C ARG A 618 36.77 69.01 4.18
N TYR A 619 38.05 68.72 3.98
CA TYR A 619 38.61 68.35 2.68
C TYR A 619 37.97 67.07 2.15
N GLN A 620 37.81 66.03 2.97
CA GLN A 620 37.12 64.79 2.58
C GLN A 620 35.66 65.02 2.25
N GLN A 621 34.92 65.80 3.03
CA GLN A 621 33.52 66.13 2.77
C GLN A 621 33.36 66.94 1.47
N GLN A 622 34.27 67.87 1.18
CA GLN A 622 34.30 68.61 -0.08
C GLN A 622 34.59 67.66 -1.26
N SER A 623 35.60 66.80 -1.11
CA SER A 623 35.95 65.78 -2.11
C SER A 623 34.83 64.76 -2.34
N HIS A 624 34.06 64.40 -1.32
CA HIS A 624 32.91 63.50 -1.44
C HIS A 624 31.76 64.18 -2.19
N LYS A 625 31.50 65.46 -1.92
CA LYS A 625 30.51 66.26 -2.66
C LYS A 625 30.88 66.43 -4.14
N ASP A 626 32.16 66.63 -4.44
CA ASP A 626 32.64 66.73 -5.82
C ASP A 626 32.60 65.37 -6.55
N GLN A 627 32.87 64.26 -5.84
CA GLN A 627 32.72 62.90 -6.37
C GLN A 627 31.25 62.47 -6.54
N GLU A 628 30.35 62.86 -5.64
CA GLU A 628 28.90 62.61 -5.74
C GLU A 628 28.26 63.40 -6.88
N ALA A 629 28.66 64.65 -7.08
CA ALA A 629 28.25 65.45 -8.24
C ALA A 629 28.68 64.78 -9.56
N SER A 630 29.84 64.13 -9.58
CA SER A 630 30.38 63.40 -10.75
C SER A 630 29.75 62.02 -10.98
N ARG A 631 29.32 61.32 -9.91
CA ARG A 631 28.70 59.98 -9.98
C ARG A 631 27.20 59.99 -10.26
N SER A 632 26.54 61.15 -10.18
CA SER A 632 25.11 61.30 -10.44
C SER A 632 24.64 60.96 -11.87
N ALA A 633 25.57 60.66 -12.80
CA ALA A 633 25.26 60.21 -14.16
C ALA A 633 25.44 58.70 -14.42
N SER A 634 25.95 57.92 -13.46
CA SER A 634 26.12 56.47 -13.62
C SER A 634 25.80 55.71 -12.33
N GLN A 635 24.56 55.23 -12.26
CA GLN A 635 24.07 54.07 -11.48
C GLN A 635 24.91 53.64 -10.27
N LEU A 636 24.47 54.02 -9.08
CA LEU A 636 24.66 53.22 -7.86
C LEU A 636 23.27 52.90 -7.29
N GLN A 637 22.59 51.95 -7.92
CA GLN A 637 21.61 51.13 -7.22
C GLN A 637 22.41 50.12 -6.40
N GLU A 638 22.76 50.47 -5.16
CA GLU A 638 23.10 49.47 -4.14
C GLU A 638 21.82 48.74 -3.75
N ASN A 639 21.37 47.83 -4.62
CA ASN A 639 20.21 46.98 -4.36
C ASN A 639 20.67 45.75 -3.57
N LEU A 640 20.92 45.92 -2.27
CA LEU A 640 20.81 44.77 -1.38
C LEU A 640 19.35 44.30 -1.43
N THR A 641 19.15 43.04 -1.83
CA THR A 641 17.79 42.47 -1.85
C THR A 641 17.26 42.39 -0.41
N PRO A 642 15.94 42.52 -0.19
CA PRO A 642 15.36 42.48 1.16
C PRO A 642 15.74 41.22 1.94
N ASN A 643 15.88 40.07 1.26
CA ASN A 643 16.38 38.83 1.87
C ASN A 643 17.84 38.90 2.31
N GLN A 644 18.71 39.59 1.56
CA GLN A 644 20.11 39.80 1.96
C GLN A 644 20.19 40.72 3.18
N VAL A 645 19.35 41.76 3.25
CA VAL A 645 19.28 42.63 4.43
C VAL A 645 18.80 41.86 5.65
N GLU A 646 17.79 40.98 5.50
CA GLU A 646 17.28 40.15 6.59
C GLU A 646 18.33 39.12 7.07
N GLN A 647 19.07 38.50 6.14
CA GLN A 647 20.18 37.60 6.49
C GLN A 647 21.31 38.34 7.20
N ILE A 648 21.69 39.54 6.74
CA ILE A 648 22.71 40.36 7.40
C ILE A 648 22.23 40.80 8.78
N ALA A 649 20.97 41.23 8.93
CA ALA A 649 20.40 41.63 10.21
C ALA A 649 20.36 40.44 11.20
N LYS A 650 20.05 39.24 10.72
CA LYS A 650 20.07 38.02 11.53
C LYS A 650 21.48 37.67 11.99
N ALA A 651 22.46 37.69 11.08
CA ALA A 651 23.87 37.44 11.40
C ALA A 651 24.41 38.46 12.40
N LEU A 652 24.11 39.75 12.22
CA LEU A 652 24.50 40.81 13.16
C LEU A 652 23.84 40.66 14.53
N LYS A 653 22.60 40.17 14.59
CA LYS A 653 21.93 39.87 15.85
C LYS A 653 22.60 38.69 16.57
N GLU A 654 22.90 37.61 15.85
CA GLU A 654 23.61 36.45 16.38
C GLU A 654 25.01 36.82 16.89
N GLU A 655 25.77 37.64 16.14
CA GLU A 655 27.05 38.17 16.61
C GLU A 655 26.91 39.10 17.81
N GLY A 656 25.87 39.96 17.83
CA GLY A 656 25.56 40.82 18.96
C GLY A 656 25.25 40.03 20.24
N ASP A 657 24.48 38.96 20.11
CA ASP A 657 24.15 38.06 21.21
C ASP A 657 25.41 37.32 21.71
N MET A 658 26.28 36.84 20.81
CA MET A 658 27.57 36.25 21.17
C MET A 658 28.50 37.23 21.88
N ILE A 659 28.58 38.48 21.41
CA ILE A 659 29.37 39.54 22.06
C ILE A 659 28.80 39.84 23.45
N SER A 660 27.48 39.93 23.61
CA SER A 660 26.85 40.15 24.90
C SER A 660 27.16 39.01 25.88
N GLU A 661 27.15 37.76 25.42
CA GLU A 661 27.52 36.60 26.22
C GLU A 661 29.01 36.63 26.61
N LEU A 662 29.89 36.99 25.67
CA LEU A 662 31.32 37.17 25.93
C LEU A 662 31.59 38.29 26.93
N VAL A 663 30.91 39.44 26.81
CA VAL A 663 31.02 40.56 27.75
C VAL A 663 30.57 40.12 29.14
N GLN A 664 29.44 39.40 29.25
CA GLN A 664 28.97 38.85 30.52
C GLN A 664 29.99 37.89 31.16
N ARG A 665 30.60 37.00 30.36
CA ARG A 665 31.66 36.09 30.83
C ARG A 665 32.91 36.84 31.28
N VAL A 666 33.32 37.90 30.57
CA VAL A 666 34.49 38.70 30.95
C VAL A 666 34.22 39.51 32.21
N THR A 667 33.04 40.12 32.36
CA THR A 667 32.67 40.80 33.62
C THR A 667 32.61 39.84 34.79
N ALA A 668 32.10 38.62 34.59
CA ALA A 668 32.06 37.58 35.63
C ALA A 668 33.45 37.00 35.99
N LEU A 669 34.49 37.27 35.20
CA LEU A 669 35.89 36.94 35.49
C LEU A 669 36.66 38.10 36.14
N MET A 670 36.11 39.31 36.08
CA MET A 670 36.72 40.53 36.66
C MET A 670 36.17 40.87 38.05
N ASP A 671 34.96 40.39 38.38
CA ASP A 671 34.44 40.28 39.75
C ASP A 671 35.02 39.03 40.44
#